data_AF-A0AAV6TZX9-F1
#
_entry.id   AF-A0AAV6TZX9-F1
#
_cell.length_a   1.000
_cell.length_b   1.000
_cell.length_c   1.000
_cell.angle_alpha   90.00
_cell.angle_beta   90.00
_cell.angle_gamma   90.00
#
_symmetry.space_group_name_H-M   'P 1'
#
loop_
_entity.id
_entity.type
_entity.pdbx_description
1 polymer ?
#
loop_
_entity_poly.entity_id
_entity_poly.type
_entity_poly.pdbx_seq_one_letter_code
_entity_poly.pdbx_strand_id
1 'polypeptide(L)'
;MGTRALLNREWAICLSVLGELLPRGRLQSFAEEQFQSSSTLCEGENVEKYLLRQLFIPHLSFEKKLLHFEELLIELSETKTVDGINFPGKLSEVCCYFQDRRVVSSPQIELDSLLMPTFKTGAAHLEGGGQQLHSTLRLQLEAIVQSATECELYLINSDVWEFFSEELSRLINDRDDLVLTTPCSLVSLHRILCLHSSLDSLYVLSKEQKDLLQWKPPGVTQGCQEGIFNLFVDVAAKDPGTFPSESHGLVLDSLLQSAQHLYPAMLVEILTDDNLARVVAALSSTVRQVQLGAHSMLNVAMPLLPDLLRKPDDDTEEDQGKKDEFERIPKKLSPLLEKLLSLHEIVETLLGDLKIGDPCSVVPHTDSYCLAMAYLLAWTQVLEFISAAPSQIRLGYATDLTERGLLPSLFPNVFRLMPENPPVCLKRWACLPETPKKEDMRNLFLRAPRIDTDSQCSEEEIQIVACYVYAMALLKVPASVRSWFNNLDRKSADIVNNFTTKYVSSHLCAAEIQEVHQIGKQFENLTVQGRPGSREVVAAYTVDEACIELCLQLPPNHPLSPVTTERRGRVGVGEQEWRQWLLQLKTTLTYQNGSLLDGLGMWQRNLQKKFEGVEECMICYYVLHSSTLKLPRLSCHVCRKKFHSECLYKWFRTSNNSTCPLCRNEFHM
;
A
#
# COMPACT_ATOMS: atom_id res chain seq x y z
N MET A 1 37.50 -29.58 52.34
CA MET A 1 37.12 -28.31 51.69
C MET A 1 37.38 -28.51 50.20
N GLY A 2 36.45 -28.90 49.34
CA GLY A 2 35.06 -28.50 49.22
C GLY A 2 34.89 -27.93 47.80
N THR A 3 35.06 -28.77 46.78
CA THR A 3 34.85 -28.46 45.34
C THR A 3 33.41 -28.01 45.02
N ARG A 4 32.52 -27.97 46.02
CA ARG A 4 31.22 -27.30 46.00
C ARG A 4 31.28 -25.76 46.07
N ALA A 5 32.45 -25.15 46.28
CA ALA A 5 32.61 -23.69 46.39
C ALA A 5 32.93 -22.97 45.06
N LEU A 6 32.98 -23.69 43.94
CA LEU A 6 33.27 -23.15 42.60
C LEU A 6 32.00 -22.86 41.77
N LEU A 7 30.85 -22.69 42.44
CA LEU A 7 29.60 -22.15 41.86
C LEU A 7 29.64 -20.62 41.72
N ASN A 8 30.77 -19.97 41.98
CA ASN A 8 30.89 -18.52 41.95
C ASN A 8 31.16 -18.01 40.52
N ARG A 9 30.21 -17.22 39.99
CA ARG A 9 30.27 -16.10 39.01
C ARG A 9 31.25 -16.11 37.82
N GLU A 10 32.46 -16.63 37.95
CA GLU A 10 33.53 -16.60 36.94
C GLU A 10 33.22 -17.52 35.75
N TRP A 11 32.47 -18.62 35.92
CA TRP A 11 32.13 -19.54 34.82
C TRP A 11 31.10 -19.02 33.83
N ALA A 12 30.11 -18.22 34.27
CA ALA A 12 29.15 -17.60 33.37
C ALA A 12 29.82 -16.61 32.42
N ILE A 13 30.78 -15.84 32.95
CA ILE A 13 31.67 -14.97 32.18
C ILE A 13 32.55 -15.81 31.24
N CYS A 14 33.16 -16.88 31.74
CA CYS A 14 33.95 -17.79 30.91
C CYS A 14 33.13 -18.45 29.80
N LEU A 15 31.89 -18.89 30.01
CA LEU A 15 31.06 -19.49 28.95
C LEU A 15 30.64 -18.50 27.87
N SER A 16 30.29 -17.26 28.27
CA SER A 16 30.00 -16.18 27.31
C SER A 16 31.19 -15.87 26.40
N VAL A 17 32.43 -16.02 26.92
CA VAL A 17 33.68 -15.77 26.18
C VAL A 17 34.22 -17.03 25.49
N LEU A 18 34.02 -18.22 26.07
CA LEU A 18 34.52 -19.51 25.55
C LEU A 18 33.67 -20.03 24.38
N GLY A 19 32.40 -19.64 24.29
CA GLY A 19 31.56 -19.87 23.11
C GLY A 19 32.15 -19.30 21.81
N GLU A 20 32.94 -18.24 21.92
CA GLU A 20 33.69 -17.62 20.82
C GLU A 20 35.06 -18.28 20.57
N LEU A 21 35.64 -18.95 21.57
CA LEU A 21 37.03 -19.42 21.56
C LEU A 21 37.19 -20.95 21.41
N LEU A 22 36.16 -21.77 21.66
CA LEU A 22 36.25 -23.24 21.62
C LEU A 22 35.47 -23.87 20.46
N PRO A 23 35.95 -25.01 19.89
CA PRO A 23 35.18 -25.79 18.91
C PRO A 23 33.86 -26.30 19.53
N ARG A 24 32.74 -26.13 18.81
CA ARG A 24 31.37 -26.47 19.26
C ARG A 24 31.23 -27.82 20.01
N GLY A 25 31.96 -28.85 19.58
CA GLY A 25 31.87 -30.20 20.17
C GLY A 25 32.42 -30.35 21.60
N ARG A 26 33.40 -29.54 22.04
CA ARG A 26 33.91 -29.62 23.43
C ARG A 26 33.02 -28.86 24.42
N LEU A 27 32.38 -27.80 23.96
CA LEU A 27 31.38 -27.04 24.73
C LEU A 27 30.13 -27.88 24.98
N GLN A 28 29.71 -28.70 24.02
CA GLN A 28 28.52 -29.54 24.14
C GLN A 28 28.61 -30.57 25.28
N SER A 29 29.66 -31.40 25.33
CA SER A 29 29.79 -32.42 26.39
C SER A 29 29.87 -31.79 27.79
N PHE A 30 30.55 -30.65 27.91
CA PHE A 30 30.63 -29.88 29.15
C PHE A 30 29.27 -29.28 29.54
N ALA A 31 28.58 -28.63 28.59
CA ALA A 31 27.26 -28.06 28.83
C ALA A 31 26.27 -29.14 29.28
N GLU A 32 26.32 -30.33 28.65
CA GLU A 32 25.47 -31.46 29.02
C GLU A 32 25.72 -32.00 30.44
N GLU A 33 26.98 -32.14 30.83
CA GLU A 33 27.36 -32.58 32.19
C GLU A 33 26.93 -31.55 33.25
N GLN A 34 27.19 -30.27 32.98
CA GLN A 34 26.84 -29.19 33.90
C GLN A 34 25.33 -28.95 33.96
N PHE A 35 24.60 -29.10 32.85
CA PHE A 35 23.14 -28.98 32.81
C PHE A 35 22.48 -30.05 33.70
N GLN A 36 22.94 -31.30 33.64
CA GLN A 36 22.48 -32.36 34.54
C GLN A 36 22.82 -32.06 36.02
N SER A 37 24.02 -31.55 36.30
CA SER A 37 24.40 -31.17 37.67
C SER A 37 23.59 -29.99 38.23
N SER A 38 23.15 -29.06 37.38
CA SER A 38 22.29 -27.93 37.73
C SER A 38 20.89 -28.37 38.15
N SER A 39 20.42 -29.51 37.65
CA SER A 39 19.16 -30.14 38.07
C SER A 39 19.22 -30.67 39.50
N THR A 40 20.43 -30.95 40.02
CA THR A 40 20.66 -31.41 41.40
C THR A 40 21.03 -30.29 42.38
N LEU A 41 21.25 -29.07 41.88
CA LEU A 41 21.60 -27.89 42.68
C LEU A 41 20.31 -27.24 43.21
N CYS A 42 19.98 -27.62 44.45
CA CYS A 42 19.08 -26.96 45.40
C CYS A 42 17.57 -26.95 45.09
N GLU A 43 16.81 -27.57 45.99
CA GLU A 43 15.35 -27.53 46.17
C GLU A 43 14.86 -26.16 46.70
N GLY A 44 15.52 -25.04 46.33
CA GLY A 44 15.18 -23.68 46.78
C GLY A 44 15.30 -22.64 45.68
N GLU A 45 14.61 -21.50 45.85
CA GLU A 45 14.62 -20.36 44.93
C GLU A 45 16.07 -19.90 44.62
N ASN A 46 16.55 -20.17 43.40
CA ASN A 46 17.91 -19.84 43.02
C ASN A 46 17.98 -19.20 41.62
N VAL A 47 18.14 -17.88 41.58
CA VAL A 47 18.31 -17.09 40.34
C VAL A 47 19.49 -17.61 39.51
N GLU A 48 20.56 -18.02 40.17
CA GLU A 48 21.79 -18.47 39.52
C GLU A 48 21.59 -19.78 38.74
N LYS A 49 20.69 -20.66 39.22
CA LYS A 49 20.32 -21.90 38.51
C LYS A 49 19.78 -21.60 37.11
N TYR A 50 18.80 -20.71 37.03
CA TYR A 50 18.13 -20.38 35.76
C TYR A 50 19.07 -19.62 34.81
N LEU A 51 19.87 -18.68 35.32
CA LEU A 51 20.88 -17.98 34.53
C LEU A 51 21.91 -18.95 33.93
N LEU A 52 22.40 -19.91 34.71
CA LEU A 52 23.34 -20.92 34.20
C LEU A 52 22.69 -21.81 33.14
N ARG A 53 21.43 -22.22 33.33
CA ARG A 53 20.71 -23.04 32.34
C ARG A 53 20.51 -22.30 31.02
N GLN A 54 20.14 -21.03 31.04
CA GLN A 54 20.02 -20.23 29.81
C GLN A 54 21.33 -20.21 29.00
N LEU A 55 22.50 -20.19 29.65
CA LEU A 55 23.79 -20.25 28.99
C LEU A 55 24.12 -21.63 28.41
N PHE A 56 23.64 -22.71 29.04
CA PHE A 56 23.91 -24.07 28.59
C PHE A 56 22.96 -24.54 27.47
N ILE A 57 21.69 -24.13 27.50
CA ILE A 57 20.65 -24.59 26.56
C ILE A 57 21.11 -24.49 25.09
N PRO A 58 21.68 -23.37 24.59
CA PRO A 58 22.11 -23.26 23.20
C PRO A 58 23.10 -24.35 22.76
N HIS A 59 23.90 -24.87 23.69
CA HIS A 59 24.99 -25.82 23.45
C HIS A 59 24.60 -27.29 23.65
N LEU A 60 23.39 -27.60 24.11
CA LEU A 60 22.91 -28.98 24.28
C LEU A 60 22.70 -29.69 22.92
N SER A 61 22.79 -31.03 22.91
CA SER A 61 22.38 -31.83 21.74
C SER A 61 20.91 -31.59 21.39
N PHE A 62 20.56 -31.82 20.13
CA PHE A 62 19.17 -31.69 19.68
C PHE A 62 18.22 -32.61 20.47
N GLU A 63 18.61 -33.86 20.70
CA GLU A 63 17.82 -34.84 21.44
C GLU A 63 17.61 -34.42 22.90
N LYS A 64 18.65 -33.88 23.55
CA LYS A 64 18.56 -33.37 24.93
C LYS A 64 17.73 -32.10 25.02
N LYS A 65 17.81 -31.21 24.03
CA LYS A 65 16.95 -30.03 23.96
C LYS A 65 15.49 -30.44 23.87
N LEU A 66 15.16 -31.38 22.99
CA LEU A 66 13.81 -31.84 22.75
C LEU A 66 13.21 -32.51 24.01
N LEU A 67 13.95 -33.43 24.63
CA LEU A 67 13.50 -34.10 25.86
C LEU A 67 13.25 -33.12 27.01
N HIS A 68 14.23 -32.26 27.31
CA HIS A 68 14.08 -31.30 28.43
C HIS A 68 13.01 -30.26 28.14
N PHE A 69 12.89 -29.81 26.89
CA PHE A 69 11.87 -28.84 26.52
C PHE A 69 10.46 -29.40 26.71
N GLU A 70 10.22 -30.65 26.30
CA GLU A 70 8.96 -31.35 26.54
C GLU A 70 8.67 -31.50 28.05
N GLU A 71 9.64 -31.98 28.83
CA GLU A 71 9.52 -32.12 30.29
C GLU A 71 9.21 -30.78 30.98
N LEU A 72 9.90 -29.71 30.58
CA LEU A 72 9.71 -28.36 31.10
C LEU A 72 8.32 -27.81 30.80
N LEU A 73 7.82 -28.03 29.58
CA LEU A 73 6.48 -27.62 29.16
C LEU A 73 5.39 -28.38 29.93
N ILE A 74 5.55 -29.69 30.12
CA ILE A 74 4.64 -30.50 30.94
C ILE A 74 4.62 -29.97 32.38
N GLU A 75 5.79 -29.77 32.99
CA GLU A 75 5.91 -29.25 34.37
C GLU A 75 5.25 -27.86 34.51
N LEU A 76 5.44 -26.97 33.52
CA LEU A 76 4.80 -25.66 33.48
C LEU A 76 3.28 -25.76 33.29
N SER A 77 2.79 -26.72 32.50
CA SER A 77 1.36 -26.93 32.27
C SER A 77 0.61 -27.43 33.52
N GLU A 78 1.30 -28.19 34.37
CA GLU A 78 0.76 -28.74 35.63
C GLU A 78 0.85 -27.76 36.81
N THR A 79 1.63 -26.68 36.67
CA THR A 79 1.84 -25.70 37.73
C THR A 79 0.57 -24.87 37.97
N LYS A 80 0.06 -24.87 39.21
CA LYS A 80 -1.18 -24.16 39.60
C LYS A 80 -0.97 -22.87 40.38
N THR A 81 0.18 -22.72 41.05
CA THR A 81 0.55 -21.52 41.81
C THR A 81 1.90 -21.01 41.34
N VAL A 82 1.99 -19.70 41.17
CA VAL A 82 3.24 -19.02 40.83
C VAL A 82 3.87 -18.57 42.16
N ASP A 83 4.84 -19.36 42.64
CA ASP A 83 5.54 -19.08 43.89
C ASP A 83 7.04 -18.85 43.61
N GLY A 84 7.55 -17.69 44.03
CA GLY A 84 8.97 -17.35 43.94
C GLY A 84 9.52 -17.17 42.53
N ILE A 85 10.84 -17.27 42.37
CA ILE A 85 11.52 -17.07 41.07
C ILE A 85 11.45 -18.29 40.13
N ASN A 86 10.92 -19.42 40.61
CA ASN A 86 10.99 -20.68 39.88
C ASN A 86 10.16 -20.67 38.60
N PHE A 87 8.95 -20.13 38.66
CA PHE A 87 8.06 -20.10 37.49
C PHE A 87 8.56 -19.13 36.40
N PRO A 88 8.90 -17.85 36.69
CA PRO A 88 9.56 -16.98 35.71
C PRO A 88 10.91 -17.54 35.21
N GLY A 89 11.67 -18.21 36.08
CA GLY A 89 12.91 -18.88 35.72
C GLY A 89 12.71 -19.99 34.68
N LYS A 90 11.70 -20.85 34.86
CA LYS A 90 11.32 -21.87 33.87
C LYS A 90 10.87 -21.27 32.54
N LEU A 91 10.08 -20.20 32.57
CA LEU A 91 9.70 -19.48 31.33
C LEU A 91 10.92 -18.91 30.60
N SER A 92 11.94 -18.46 31.34
CA SER A 92 13.18 -18.00 30.71
C SER A 92 13.99 -19.12 30.05
N GLU A 93 13.92 -20.35 30.56
CA GLU A 93 14.46 -21.52 29.86
C GLU A 93 13.67 -21.79 28.57
N VAL A 94 12.33 -21.70 28.62
CA VAL A 94 11.46 -21.82 27.43
C VAL A 94 11.90 -20.83 26.35
N CYS A 95 12.11 -19.55 26.67
CA CYS A 95 12.61 -18.54 25.73
C CYS A 95 13.92 -18.96 25.03
N CYS A 96 14.84 -19.63 25.72
CA CYS A 96 16.08 -20.13 25.11
C CYS A 96 15.83 -21.26 24.11
N TYR A 97 14.84 -22.11 24.32
CA TYR A 97 14.47 -23.17 23.38
C TYR A 97 13.87 -22.62 22.08
N PHE A 98 13.15 -21.50 22.15
CA PHE A 98 12.61 -20.80 20.98
C PHE A 98 13.68 -20.28 20.01
N GLN A 99 14.94 -20.18 20.44
CA GLN A 99 16.05 -19.83 19.55
C GLN A 99 16.42 -20.96 18.57
N ASP A 100 15.98 -22.20 18.79
CA ASP A 100 16.19 -23.34 17.88
C ASP A 100 14.86 -23.79 17.26
N ARG A 101 14.51 -23.22 16.09
CA ARG A 101 13.26 -23.52 15.37
C ARG A 101 13.01 -25.02 15.16
N ARG A 102 14.05 -25.84 15.05
CA ARG A 102 13.91 -27.30 14.85
C ARG A 102 13.32 -28.00 16.07
N VAL A 103 13.59 -27.48 17.27
CA VAL A 103 13.08 -28.02 18.53
C VAL A 103 11.62 -27.62 18.69
N VAL A 104 11.31 -26.35 18.47
CA VAL A 104 9.97 -25.78 18.64
C VAL A 104 8.97 -26.28 17.59
N SER A 105 9.40 -26.47 16.34
CA SER A 105 8.56 -27.04 15.27
C SER A 105 8.55 -28.57 15.25
N SER A 106 9.06 -29.23 16.30
CA SER A 106 9.07 -30.70 16.36
C SER A 106 7.65 -31.24 16.52
N PRO A 107 7.22 -32.23 15.70
CA PRO A 107 5.90 -32.84 15.84
C PRO A 107 5.74 -33.68 17.12
N GLN A 108 6.82 -33.91 17.87
CA GLN A 108 6.80 -34.63 19.14
C GLN A 108 6.28 -33.75 20.29
N ILE A 109 6.29 -32.42 20.13
CA ILE A 109 5.91 -31.49 21.19
C ILE A 109 4.56 -30.88 20.85
N GLU A 110 3.55 -31.16 21.67
CA GLU A 110 2.24 -30.50 21.58
C GLU A 110 2.29 -29.10 22.20
N LEU A 111 3.02 -28.20 21.57
CA LEU A 111 3.36 -26.89 22.14
C LEU A 111 2.12 -26.07 22.54
N ASP A 112 1.10 -26.05 21.70
CA ASP A 112 -0.14 -25.30 21.95
C ASP A 112 -0.89 -25.83 23.18
N SER A 113 -1.02 -27.16 23.31
CA SER A 113 -1.75 -27.77 24.43
C SER A 113 -1.02 -27.58 25.76
N LEU A 114 0.32 -27.51 25.72
CA LEU A 114 1.16 -27.39 26.91
C LEU A 114 1.39 -25.95 27.37
N LEU A 115 1.52 -24.97 26.45
CA LEU A 115 1.73 -23.57 26.81
C LEU A 115 0.45 -22.84 27.22
N MET A 116 -0.72 -23.21 26.69
CA MET A 116 -1.97 -22.52 27.02
C MET A 116 -2.30 -22.53 28.53
N PRO A 117 -2.18 -23.65 29.26
CA PRO A 117 -2.33 -23.65 30.72
C PRO A 117 -1.32 -22.74 31.42
N THR A 118 -0.09 -22.67 30.91
CA THR A 118 0.97 -21.82 31.47
C THR A 118 0.65 -20.34 31.35
N PHE A 119 0.15 -19.88 30.20
CA PHE A 119 -0.33 -18.50 30.03
C PHE A 119 -1.47 -18.19 30.98
N LYS A 120 -2.42 -19.11 31.14
CA LYS A 120 -3.55 -18.94 32.06
C LYS A 120 -3.12 -18.82 33.52
N THR A 121 -2.21 -19.70 33.97
CA THR A 121 -1.63 -19.64 35.32
C THR A 121 -0.85 -18.33 35.53
N GLY A 122 -0.06 -17.91 34.54
CA GLY A 122 0.71 -16.67 34.60
C GLY A 122 -0.18 -15.43 34.68
N ALA A 123 -1.20 -15.33 33.82
CA ALA A 123 -2.17 -14.24 33.80
C ALA A 123 -2.93 -14.12 35.13
N ALA A 124 -3.47 -15.23 35.64
CA ALA A 124 -4.20 -15.27 36.91
C ALA A 124 -3.34 -14.81 38.11
N HIS A 125 -2.04 -15.09 38.10
CA HIS A 125 -1.13 -14.59 39.14
C HIS A 125 -0.92 -13.08 39.04
N LEU A 126 -0.80 -12.53 37.83
CA LEU A 126 -0.58 -11.09 37.61
C LEU A 126 -1.78 -10.22 38.02
N GLU A 127 -2.98 -10.79 38.09
CA GLU A 127 -4.17 -10.16 38.66
C GLU A 127 -4.16 -10.14 40.22
N GLY A 128 -3.32 -10.96 40.85
CA GLY A 128 -3.17 -11.05 42.30
C GLY A 128 -2.37 -9.90 42.92
N GLY A 129 -2.65 -9.57 44.19
CA GLY A 129 -2.08 -8.42 44.89
C GLY A 129 -0.59 -8.49 45.30
N GLY A 130 0.21 -9.42 44.76
CA GLY A 130 1.63 -9.60 45.11
C GLY A 130 2.57 -8.94 44.09
N GLN A 131 3.27 -7.85 44.42
CA GLN A 131 4.07 -7.11 43.42
C GLN A 131 5.44 -7.73 43.08
N GLN A 132 5.91 -8.71 43.86
CA GLN A 132 7.26 -9.26 43.72
C GLN A 132 7.33 -10.15 42.46
N LEU A 133 8.26 -9.86 41.53
CA LEU A 133 8.50 -10.59 40.26
C LEU A 133 7.47 -10.44 39.13
N HIS A 134 6.39 -9.66 39.31
CA HIS A 134 5.39 -9.40 38.25
C HIS A 134 6.02 -8.86 36.95
N SER A 135 7.01 -7.97 37.06
CA SER A 135 7.72 -7.44 35.89
C SER A 135 8.50 -8.51 35.13
N THR A 136 9.17 -9.43 35.85
CA THR A 136 9.93 -10.52 35.26
C THR A 136 9.00 -11.52 34.59
N LEU A 137 7.88 -11.87 35.22
CA LEU A 137 6.89 -12.76 34.65
C LEU A 137 6.29 -12.20 33.34
N ARG A 138 5.88 -10.92 33.34
CA ARG A 138 5.38 -10.23 32.14
C ARG A 138 6.38 -10.28 30.98
N LEU A 139 7.64 -9.93 31.25
CA LEU A 139 8.72 -9.98 30.25
C LEU A 139 8.89 -11.36 29.63
N GLN A 140 8.85 -12.43 30.43
CA GLN A 140 9.00 -13.78 29.90
C GLN A 140 7.79 -14.21 29.07
N LEU A 141 6.57 -13.88 29.51
CA LEU A 141 5.34 -14.17 28.74
C LEU A 141 5.32 -13.42 27.40
N GLU A 142 5.68 -12.13 27.40
CA GLU A 142 5.83 -11.30 26.19
C GLU A 142 6.86 -11.92 25.22
N ALA A 143 8.04 -12.31 25.73
CA ALA A 143 9.10 -12.90 24.92
C ALA A 143 8.70 -14.25 24.30
N ILE A 144 7.95 -15.09 25.03
CA ILE A 144 7.44 -16.37 24.50
C ILE A 144 6.44 -16.11 23.38
N VAL A 145 5.48 -15.19 23.56
CA VAL A 145 4.51 -14.89 22.50
C VAL A 145 5.21 -14.31 21.27
N GLN A 146 6.12 -13.36 21.45
CA GLN A 146 6.91 -12.83 20.34
C GLN A 146 7.63 -13.95 19.60
N SER A 147 8.39 -14.79 20.31
CA SER A 147 9.17 -15.86 19.70
C SER A 147 8.28 -16.91 19.00
N ALA A 148 7.11 -17.20 19.56
CA ALA A 148 6.14 -18.09 18.94
C ALA A 148 5.58 -17.51 17.65
N THR A 149 5.25 -16.22 17.61
CA THR A 149 4.81 -15.55 16.38
C THR A 149 5.88 -15.53 15.31
N GLU A 150 7.15 -15.31 15.68
CA GLU A 150 8.30 -15.38 14.75
C GLU A 150 8.52 -16.79 14.19
N CYS A 151 8.07 -17.83 14.90
CA CYS A 151 8.07 -19.22 14.47
C CYS A 151 6.79 -19.62 13.72
N GLU A 152 5.89 -18.67 13.42
CA GLU A 152 4.60 -18.88 12.77
C GLU A 152 3.67 -19.84 13.55
N LEU A 153 3.83 -19.90 14.88
CA LEU A 153 3.02 -20.75 15.76
C LEU A 153 1.75 -20.03 16.20
N TYR A 154 0.66 -20.79 16.29
CA TYR A 154 -0.66 -20.27 16.60
C TYR A 154 -1.00 -20.44 18.10
N LEU A 155 -0.31 -19.69 18.96
CA LEU A 155 -0.55 -19.68 20.41
C LEU A 155 -1.61 -18.65 20.81
N ILE A 156 -2.85 -18.80 20.34
CA ILE A 156 -3.88 -17.79 20.59
C ILE A 156 -5.30 -18.35 20.82
N ASN A 157 -5.89 -17.91 21.93
CA ASN A 157 -7.30 -18.06 22.29
C ASN A 157 -7.82 -16.73 22.89
N SER A 158 -9.09 -16.69 23.31
CA SER A 158 -9.69 -15.47 23.91
C SER A 158 -8.90 -14.97 25.12
N ASP A 159 -8.58 -15.86 26.05
CA ASP A 159 -7.89 -15.53 27.31
C ASP A 159 -6.50 -14.91 27.05
N VAL A 160 -5.71 -15.52 26.15
CA VAL A 160 -4.36 -15.04 25.79
C VAL A 160 -4.44 -13.70 25.07
N TRP A 161 -5.38 -13.55 24.14
CA TRP A 161 -5.56 -12.29 23.42
C TRP A 161 -5.99 -11.15 24.34
N GLU A 162 -6.97 -11.38 25.22
CA GLU A 162 -7.45 -10.40 26.18
C GLU A 162 -6.31 -9.94 27.09
N PHE A 163 -5.54 -10.89 27.66
CA PHE A 163 -4.39 -10.59 28.51
C PHE A 163 -3.35 -9.69 27.81
N PHE A 164 -2.89 -10.07 26.61
CA PHE A 164 -1.85 -9.29 25.92
C PHE A 164 -2.38 -7.98 25.34
N SER A 165 -3.66 -7.90 24.99
CA SER A 165 -4.30 -6.65 24.58
C SER A 165 -4.42 -5.67 25.75
N GLU A 166 -4.76 -6.14 26.95
CA GLU A 166 -4.76 -5.33 28.17
C GLU A 166 -3.34 -4.90 28.55
N GLU A 167 -2.37 -5.82 28.46
CA GLU A 167 -0.97 -5.52 28.76
C GLU A 167 -0.39 -4.47 27.80
N LEU A 168 -0.69 -4.56 26.50
CA LEU A 168 -0.32 -3.53 25.52
C LEU A 168 -0.96 -2.18 25.89
N SER A 169 -2.25 -2.19 26.19
CA SER A 169 -2.98 -0.97 26.61
C SER A 169 -2.34 -0.34 27.85
N ARG A 170 -1.97 -1.17 28.82
CA ARG A 170 -1.31 -0.74 30.06
C ARG A 170 0.07 -0.16 29.79
N LEU A 171 0.91 -0.84 28.99
CA LEU A 171 2.25 -0.35 28.64
C LEU A 171 2.18 0.99 27.87
N ILE A 172 1.19 1.14 27.00
CA ILE A 172 0.93 2.40 26.28
C ILE A 172 0.48 3.50 27.25
N ASN A 173 -0.35 3.20 28.26
CA ASN A 173 -0.84 4.22 29.20
C ASN A 173 0.16 4.59 30.29
N ASP A 174 0.97 3.63 30.75
CA ASP A 174 2.04 3.82 31.73
C ASP A 174 3.29 4.48 31.11
N ARG A 175 3.18 4.97 29.88
CA ARG A 175 4.26 5.66 29.19
C ARG A 175 4.43 7.05 29.81
N ASP A 176 5.31 7.18 30.79
CA ASP A 176 5.83 8.49 31.18
C ASP A 176 6.53 9.13 29.96
N ASP A 177 6.46 10.46 29.80
CA ASP A 177 7.06 11.24 28.70
C ASP A 177 8.35 10.56 28.20
N LEU A 178 8.28 9.83 27.07
CA LEU A 178 9.31 8.85 26.70
C LEU A 178 10.63 9.57 26.43
N VAL A 179 11.45 9.84 27.44
CA VAL A 179 12.76 10.46 27.24
C VAL A 179 13.69 9.36 26.71
N LEU A 180 13.64 9.12 25.40
CA LEU A 180 14.41 8.11 24.64
C LEU A 180 15.92 8.05 24.98
N THR A 181 16.42 9.03 25.72
CA THR A 181 17.78 9.17 26.24
C THR A 181 18.24 8.08 27.21
N THR A 182 17.35 7.24 27.75
CA THR A 182 17.73 6.22 28.75
C THR A 182 17.55 4.79 28.22
N PRO A 183 18.46 3.83 28.54
CA PRO A 183 18.28 2.43 28.17
C PRO A 183 16.94 1.84 28.62
N CYS A 184 16.45 2.22 29.80
CA CYS A 184 15.15 1.78 30.30
C CYS A 184 13.99 2.25 29.40
N SER A 185 14.01 3.51 28.95
CA SER A 185 12.99 4.03 28.03
C SER A 185 13.01 3.33 26.67
N LEU A 186 14.19 2.96 26.16
CA LEU A 186 14.34 2.21 24.91
C LEU A 186 13.80 0.79 25.04
N VAL A 187 14.09 0.12 26.15
CA VAL A 187 13.54 -1.22 26.42
C VAL A 187 12.02 -1.16 26.55
N SER A 188 11.48 -0.17 27.27
CA SER A 188 10.02 0.02 27.37
C SER A 188 9.37 0.27 26.00
N LEU A 189 9.98 1.12 25.16
CA LEU A 189 9.51 1.36 23.80
C LEU A 189 9.55 0.08 22.96
N HIS A 190 10.67 -0.62 22.98
CA HIS A 190 10.85 -1.88 22.24
C HIS A 190 9.78 -2.91 22.62
N ARG A 191 9.50 -3.07 23.93
CA ARG A 191 8.45 -3.96 24.43
C ARG A 191 7.07 -3.63 23.86
N ILE A 192 6.69 -2.33 23.87
CA ILE A 192 5.40 -1.88 23.31
C ILE A 192 5.31 -2.27 21.83
N LEU A 193 6.36 -1.99 21.06
CA LEU A 193 6.38 -2.21 19.61
C LEU A 193 6.38 -3.71 19.25
N CYS A 194 7.18 -4.53 19.94
CA CYS A 194 7.22 -5.98 19.75
C CYS A 194 5.90 -6.65 20.12
N LEU A 195 5.27 -6.23 21.22
CA LEU A 195 3.97 -6.76 21.63
C LEU A 195 2.89 -6.38 20.62
N HIS A 196 2.87 -5.12 20.16
CA HIS A 196 1.96 -4.69 19.10
C HIS A 196 2.14 -5.50 17.82
N SER A 197 3.37 -5.65 17.35
CA SER A 197 3.67 -6.44 16.14
C SER A 197 3.29 -7.92 16.31
N SER A 198 3.44 -8.49 17.50
CA SER A 198 3.06 -9.89 17.77
C SER A 198 1.55 -10.08 17.71
N LEU A 199 0.78 -9.18 18.33
CA LEU A 199 -0.69 -9.20 18.27
C LEU A 199 -1.21 -8.99 16.85
N ASP A 200 -0.60 -8.09 16.09
CA ASP A 200 -0.98 -7.87 14.70
C ASP A 200 -0.69 -9.11 13.82
N SER A 201 0.50 -9.70 13.94
CA SER A 201 0.85 -10.95 13.24
C SER A 201 -0.15 -12.06 13.55
N LEU A 202 -0.53 -12.25 14.81
CA LEU A 202 -1.55 -13.24 15.20
C LEU A 202 -2.92 -12.95 14.58
N TYR A 203 -3.32 -11.67 14.53
CA TYR A 203 -4.56 -11.27 13.87
C TYR A 203 -4.53 -11.56 12.37
N VAL A 204 -3.43 -11.25 11.68
CA VAL A 204 -3.25 -11.53 10.25
C VAL A 204 -3.28 -13.03 9.98
N LEU A 205 -2.52 -13.84 10.73
CA LEU A 205 -2.52 -15.30 10.61
C LEU A 205 -3.91 -15.90 10.80
N SER A 206 -4.70 -15.37 11.75
CA SER A 206 -6.08 -15.81 11.98
C SER A 206 -7.02 -15.55 10.80
N LYS A 207 -6.73 -14.52 9.99
CA LYS A 207 -7.49 -14.19 8.78
C LYS A 207 -7.15 -15.09 7.60
N GLU A 208 -5.94 -15.65 7.56
CA GLU A 208 -5.51 -16.55 6.48
C GLU A 208 -6.09 -17.95 6.66
N GLN A 209 -6.20 -18.43 7.92
CA GLN A 209 -6.72 -19.76 8.26
C GLN A 209 -8.25 -19.79 8.45
N LYS A 210 -9.00 -19.16 7.53
CA LYS A 210 -10.44 -18.84 7.70
C LYS A 210 -11.35 -19.99 8.16
N ASP A 211 -10.99 -21.24 7.83
CA ASP A 211 -11.85 -22.43 8.01
C ASP A 211 -11.38 -23.39 9.11
N LEU A 212 -10.22 -23.14 9.75
CA LEU A 212 -9.59 -24.08 10.70
C LEU A 212 -9.75 -23.66 12.18
N LEU A 213 -10.19 -22.44 12.44
CA LEU A 213 -10.16 -21.83 13.77
C LEU A 213 -11.55 -21.73 14.40
N GLN A 214 -11.67 -22.20 15.65
CA GLN A 214 -12.91 -22.13 16.44
C GLN A 214 -13.22 -20.71 16.95
N TRP A 215 -12.19 -19.88 17.14
CA TRP A 215 -12.30 -18.50 17.62
C TRP A 215 -11.32 -17.61 16.85
N LYS A 216 -11.69 -16.34 16.63
CA LYS A 216 -10.88 -15.36 15.90
C LYS A 216 -10.70 -14.09 16.72
N PRO A 217 -9.48 -13.53 16.80
CA PRO A 217 -9.22 -12.29 17.52
C PRO A 217 -9.92 -11.09 16.87
N PRO A 218 -10.43 -10.13 17.68
CA PRO A 218 -11.12 -8.93 17.19
C PRO A 218 -10.20 -7.89 16.52
N GLY A 219 -8.88 -8.11 16.50
CA GLY A 219 -7.89 -7.11 16.05
C GLY A 219 -7.47 -6.17 17.18
N VAL A 220 -6.32 -5.53 17.03
CA VAL A 220 -5.80 -4.62 18.06
C VAL A 220 -6.76 -3.44 18.26
N THR A 221 -6.98 -3.05 19.52
CA THR A 221 -7.95 -2.01 19.88
C THR A 221 -7.57 -0.63 19.31
N GLN A 222 -8.57 0.23 19.09
CA GLN A 222 -8.36 1.60 18.61
C GLN A 222 -7.42 2.40 19.53
N GLY A 223 -7.60 2.31 20.85
CA GLY A 223 -6.75 3.03 21.81
C GLY A 223 -5.28 2.60 21.74
N CYS A 224 -5.00 1.32 21.48
CA CYS A 224 -3.64 0.84 21.25
C CYS A 224 -3.08 1.39 19.93
N GLN A 225 -3.87 1.38 18.85
CA GLN A 225 -3.47 1.91 17.54
C GLN A 225 -3.14 3.41 17.61
N GLU A 226 -3.97 4.19 18.31
CA GLU A 226 -3.70 5.60 18.66
C GLU A 226 -2.43 5.76 19.49
N GLY A 227 -2.20 4.86 20.46
CA GLY A 227 -0.98 4.83 21.25
C GLY A 227 0.28 4.64 20.41
N ILE A 228 0.27 3.67 19.49
CA ILE A 228 1.38 3.39 18.56
C ILE A 228 1.61 4.58 17.63
N PHE A 229 0.55 5.17 17.08
CA PHE A 229 0.66 6.38 16.26
C PHE A 229 1.33 7.53 17.03
N ASN A 230 0.88 7.80 18.25
CA ASN A 230 1.45 8.86 19.09
C ASN A 230 2.93 8.59 19.41
N LEU A 231 3.30 7.34 19.72
CA LEU A 231 4.69 6.95 19.92
C LEU A 231 5.55 7.23 18.69
N PHE A 232 5.07 6.87 17.50
CA PHE A 232 5.77 7.18 16.25
C PHE A 232 6.02 8.68 16.11
N VAL A 233 4.98 9.49 16.33
CA VAL A 233 5.07 10.93 16.15
C VAL A 233 5.97 11.58 17.21
N ASP A 234 5.96 11.08 18.45
CA ASP A 234 6.81 11.58 19.53
C ASP A 234 8.28 11.21 19.31
N VAL A 235 8.57 10.03 18.75
CA VAL A 235 9.92 9.65 18.31
C VAL A 235 10.35 10.52 17.14
N ALA A 236 9.48 10.76 16.16
CA ALA A 236 9.77 11.57 14.98
C ALA A 236 10.06 13.04 15.32
N ALA A 237 9.49 13.56 16.41
CA ALA A 237 9.73 14.92 16.88
C ALA A 237 11.09 15.11 17.58
N LYS A 238 11.84 14.04 17.85
CA LYS A 238 13.11 14.08 18.57
C LYS A 238 14.30 14.09 17.61
N ASP A 239 15.33 14.84 17.97
CA ASP A 239 16.58 14.91 17.21
C ASP A 239 17.37 13.60 17.38
N PRO A 240 17.85 12.95 16.30
CA PRO A 240 18.68 11.75 16.36
C PRO A 240 20.02 11.89 17.12
N GLY A 241 20.46 13.10 17.46
CA GLY A 241 21.77 13.39 18.07
C GLY A 241 22.08 12.84 19.47
N THR A 242 21.21 12.04 20.10
CA THR A 242 21.34 11.65 21.53
C THR A 242 21.66 10.18 21.83
N PHE A 243 22.09 9.36 20.87
CA PHE A 243 21.91 7.90 20.96
C PHE A 243 23.13 7.00 20.60
N PRO A 244 23.41 5.90 21.35
CA PRO A 244 24.40 4.87 20.94
C PRO A 244 23.93 4.02 19.75
N SER A 245 24.78 3.82 18.73
CA SER A 245 24.37 3.50 17.35
C SER A 245 23.60 2.20 17.08
N GLU A 246 23.90 1.08 17.74
CA GLU A 246 23.34 -0.23 17.34
C GLU A 246 21.97 -0.53 17.94
N SER A 247 21.76 -0.26 19.24
CA SER A 247 20.48 -0.55 19.90
C SER A 247 19.31 0.29 19.39
N HIS A 248 19.60 1.45 18.79
CA HIS A 248 18.57 2.32 18.20
C HIS A 248 18.05 1.79 16.88
N GLY A 249 18.90 1.16 16.06
CA GLY A 249 18.48 0.56 14.80
C GLY A 249 17.33 -0.41 15.02
N LEU A 250 17.51 -1.36 15.93
CA LEU A 250 16.50 -2.37 16.27
C LEU A 250 15.17 -1.75 16.72
N VAL A 251 15.20 -0.78 17.64
CA VAL A 251 13.97 -0.15 18.15
C VAL A 251 13.27 0.66 17.05
N LEU A 252 14.04 1.37 16.21
CA LEU A 252 13.50 2.12 15.09
C LEU A 252 12.93 1.22 14.00
N ASP A 253 13.52 0.05 13.78
CA ASP A 253 12.98 -0.95 12.84
C ASP A 253 11.66 -1.52 13.35
N SER A 254 11.57 -1.83 14.66
CA SER A 254 10.29 -2.21 15.30
C SER A 254 9.25 -1.08 15.22
N LEU A 255 9.69 0.18 15.27
CA LEU A 255 8.82 1.34 15.15
C LEU A 255 8.24 1.46 13.74
N LEU A 256 9.10 1.31 12.72
CA LEU A 256 8.69 1.27 11.32
C LEU A 256 7.67 0.14 11.08
N GLN A 257 7.97 -1.07 11.55
CA GLN A 257 7.06 -2.22 11.41
C GLN A 257 5.71 -1.95 12.06
N SER A 258 5.69 -1.42 13.29
CA SER A 258 4.44 -1.07 13.97
C SER A 258 3.66 0.03 13.23
N ALA A 259 4.34 1.03 12.66
CA ALA A 259 3.69 2.07 11.84
C ALA A 259 3.11 1.51 10.53
N GLN A 260 3.76 0.52 9.92
CA GLN A 260 3.27 -0.18 8.73
C GLN A 260 2.04 -1.04 9.00
N HIS A 261 1.89 -1.52 10.24
CA HIS A 261 0.77 -2.37 10.69
C HIS A 261 -0.44 -1.58 11.23
N LEU A 262 -0.40 -0.24 11.20
CA LEU A 262 -1.56 0.57 11.61
C LEU A 262 -2.76 0.32 10.67
N TYR A 263 -3.95 0.13 11.25
CA TYR A 263 -5.14 -0.21 10.47
C TYR A 263 -5.65 0.97 9.63
N PRO A 264 -5.94 0.79 8.32
CA PRO A 264 -6.31 1.90 7.45
C PRO A 264 -7.50 2.73 7.93
N ALA A 265 -8.57 2.09 8.40
CA ALA A 265 -9.77 2.77 8.88
C ALA A 265 -9.48 3.65 10.12
N MET A 266 -8.73 3.11 11.08
CA MET A 266 -8.34 3.85 12.28
C MET A 266 -7.35 4.96 11.96
N LEU A 267 -6.37 4.70 11.09
CA LEU A 267 -5.36 5.68 10.72
C LEU A 267 -5.98 6.97 10.16
N VAL A 268 -7.02 6.87 9.33
CA VAL A 268 -7.67 8.07 8.79
C VAL A 268 -8.45 8.84 9.84
N GLU A 269 -9.04 8.17 10.83
CA GLU A 269 -9.70 8.80 11.98
C GLU A 269 -8.66 9.53 12.87
N ILE A 270 -7.49 8.92 13.07
CA ILE A 270 -6.40 9.47 13.89
C ILE A 270 -5.71 10.67 13.22
N LEU A 271 -5.67 10.71 11.89
CA LEU A 271 -5.06 11.80 11.11
C LEU A 271 -5.93 13.06 11.13
N THR A 272 -6.01 13.71 12.29
CA THR A 272 -6.44 15.11 12.45
C THR A 272 -5.49 16.06 11.71
N ASP A 273 -5.87 17.34 11.56
CA ASP A 273 -5.04 18.33 10.87
C ASP A 273 -3.63 18.45 11.49
N ASP A 274 -3.55 18.46 12.83
CA ASP A 274 -2.28 18.53 13.56
C ASP A 274 -1.46 17.24 13.39
N ASN A 275 -2.11 16.08 13.49
CA ASN A 275 -1.44 14.79 13.34
C ASN A 275 -0.91 14.59 11.91
N LEU A 276 -1.67 15.02 10.90
CA LEU A 276 -1.21 15.04 9.52
C LEU A 276 0.01 15.94 9.35
N ALA A 277 0.01 17.13 9.95
CA ALA A 277 1.18 18.02 9.91
C ALA A 277 2.43 17.39 10.53
N ARG A 278 2.29 16.70 11.67
CA ARG A 278 3.41 16.01 12.33
C ARG A 278 3.95 14.84 11.49
N VAL A 279 3.07 14.03 10.87
CA VAL A 279 3.49 12.94 9.97
C VAL A 279 4.14 13.49 8.69
N VAL A 280 3.60 14.56 8.11
CA VAL A 280 4.19 15.23 6.94
C VAL A 280 5.57 15.80 7.26
N ALA A 281 5.77 16.37 8.46
CA ALA A 281 7.08 16.85 8.89
C ALA A 281 8.11 15.72 8.92
N ALA A 282 7.71 14.52 9.38
CA ALA A 282 8.55 13.34 9.48
C ALA A 282 9.05 12.79 8.12
N LEU A 283 8.43 13.17 6.99
CA LEU A 283 8.93 12.83 5.65
C LEU A 283 10.35 13.36 5.38
N SER A 284 10.79 14.41 6.07
CA SER A 284 12.17 14.95 5.95
C SER A 284 13.08 14.53 7.09
N SER A 285 12.70 13.53 7.88
CA SER A 285 13.58 13.00 8.92
C SER A 285 14.86 12.43 8.30
N THR A 286 16.00 12.70 8.93
CA THR A 286 17.27 12.05 8.59
C THR A 286 17.33 10.61 9.11
N VAL A 287 16.40 10.22 9.99
CA VAL A 287 16.20 8.85 10.44
C VAL A 287 15.34 8.11 9.42
N ARG A 288 15.95 7.16 8.70
CA ARG A 288 15.32 6.42 7.59
C ARG A 288 14.01 5.72 8.01
N GLN A 289 14.01 5.04 9.15
CA GLN A 289 12.83 4.36 9.70
C GLN A 289 11.66 5.31 9.92
N VAL A 290 11.93 6.52 10.42
CA VAL A 290 10.92 7.56 10.63
C VAL A 290 10.42 8.09 9.29
N GLN A 291 11.32 8.40 8.35
CA GLN A 291 10.92 8.86 7.00
C GLN A 291 10.03 7.83 6.29
N LEU A 292 10.41 6.55 6.32
CA LEU A 292 9.67 5.47 5.68
C LEU A 292 8.36 5.15 6.40
N GLY A 293 8.33 5.23 7.74
CA GLY A 293 7.10 5.05 8.51
C GLY A 293 6.07 6.13 8.20
N ALA A 294 6.52 7.39 8.08
CA ALA A 294 5.67 8.51 7.66
C ALA A 294 5.13 8.29 6.25
N HIS A 295 5.99 7.91 5.31
CA HIS A 295 5.58 7.57 3.94
C HIS A 295 4.55 6.42 3.93
N SER A 296 4.78 5.36 4.68
CA SER A 296 3.87 4.21 4.74
C SER A 296 2.49 4.60 5.25
N MET A 297 2.41 5.35 6.35
CA MET A 297 1.13 5.81 6.88
C MET A 297 0.40 6.71 5.89
N LEU A 298 1.09 7.66 5.25
CA LEU A 298 0.46 8.51 4.25
C LEU A 298 0.02 7.70 3.01
N ASN A 299 0.80 6.72 2.57
CA ASN A 299 0.46 5.89 1.41
C ASN A 299 -0.81 5.06 1.65
N VAL A 300 -1.09 4.68 2.90
CA VAL A 300 -2.35 4.04 3.31
C VAL A 300 -3.50 5.05 3.39
N ALA A 301 -3.24 6.26 3.91
CA ALA A 301 -4.28 7.26 4.15
C ALA A 301 -4.72 8.02 2.88
N MET A 302 -3.79 8.39 1.99
CA MET A 302 -4.05 9.25 0.82
C MET A 302 -5.12 8.70 -0.13
N PRO A 303 -5.19 7.38 -0.41
CA PRO A 303 -6.27 6.82 -1.22
C PRO A 303 -7.67 6.92 -0.58
N LEU A 304 -7.74 7.00 0.75
CA LEU A 304 -9.00 6.96 1.50
C LEU A 304 -9.56 8.36 1.80
N LEU A 305 -8.69 9.36 1.86
CA LEU A 305 -9.06 10.74 2.23
C LEU A 305 -10.04 11.42 1.26
N PRO A 306 -9.96 11.28 -0.08
CA PRO A 306 -10.89 11.97 -0.98
C PRO A 306 -12.36 11.66 -0.70
N ASP A 307 -12.70 10.39 -0.48
CA ASP A 307 -14.07 9.96 -0.22
C ASP A 307 -14.57 10.45 1.14
N LEU A 308 -13.71 10.46 2.16
CA LEU A 308 -14.06 10.92 3.51
C LEU A 308 -14.18 12.44 3.63
N LEU A 309 -13.47 13.18 2.78
CA LEU A 309 -13.55 14.65 2.72
C LEU A 309 -14.71 15.14 1.85
N ARG A 310 -15.38 14.25 1.10
CA ARG A 310 -16.60 14.58 0.36
C ARG A 310 -17.71 14.94 1.35
N LYS A 311 -18.29 16.13 1.21
CA LYS A 311 -19.49 16.50 1.98
C LYS A 311 -20.66 15.62 1.51
N PRO A 312 -21.46 15.03 2.43
CA PRO A 312 -22.57 14.13 2.07
C PRO A 312 -23.77 14.76 1.34
N ASP A 313 -23.74 16.06 0.99
CA ASP A 313 -24.93 16.82 0.56
C ASP A 313 -24.90 17.35 -0.89
N ASP A 314 -24.18 16.74 -1.83
CA ASP A 314 -24.17 17.21 -3.25
C ASP A 314 -24.72 16.19 -4.26
N ASP A 315 -25.40 15.13 -3.80
CA ASP A 315 -26.09 14.17 -4.67
C ASP A 315 -27.53 14.61 -5.03
N THR A 316 -27.94 15.84 -4.69
CA THR A 316 -29.13 16.49 -5.27
C THR A 316 -28.74 17.17 -6.59
N GLU A 317 -29.32 16.70 -7.70
CA GLU A 317 -29.16 17.21 -9.07
C GLU A 317 -29.68 18.66 -9.30
N GLU A 318 -29.54 19.58 -8.33
CA GLU A 318 -30.03 20.96 -8.42
C GLU A 318 -29.02 22.01 -7.92
N ASP A 319 -27.83 22.08 -8.52
CA ASP A 319 -27.12 23.38 -8.60
C ASP A 319 -26.39 23.54 -9.95
N GLN A 320 -27.17 23.76 -11.01
CA GLN A 320 -26.64 24.19 -12.30
C GLN A 320 -26.24 25.70 -12.31
N GLY A 321 -26.12 26.36 -11.14
CA GLY A 321 -25.96 27.80 -11.00
C GLY A 321 -24.57 28.33 -10.64
N LYS A 322 -23.65 27.52 -10.10
CA LYS A 322 -22.27 27.96 -9.72
C LYS A 322 -21.20 27.16 -10.46
N LYS A 323 -21.04 27.44 -11.76
CA LYS A 323 -20.31 26.55 -12.67
C LYS A 323 -18.84 26.84 -12.96
N ASP A 324 -18.17 27.77 -12.27
CA ASP A 324 -16.81 28.19 -12.66
C ASP A 324 -15.76 28.27 -11.53
N GLU A 325 -16.05 27.84 -10.30
CA GLU A 325 -14.97 27.69 -9.31
C GLU A 325 -14.46 26.24 -9.34
N PHE A 326 -13.31 26.03 -9.97
CA PHE A 326 -12.63 24.73 -9.96
C PHE A 326 -12.49 24.26 -8.50
N GLU A 327 -12.88 23.01 -8.23
CA GLU A 327 -12.75 22.44 -6.90
C GLU A 327 -11.27 22.32 -6.55
N ARG A 328 -10.87 23.03 -5.48
CA ARG A 328 -9.48 23.11 -5.01
C ARG A 328 -9.14 21.96 -4.07
N ILE A 329 -7.85 21.67 -3.90
CA ILE A 329 -7.41 20.65 -2.95
C ILE A 329 -7.89 21.02 -1.54
N PRO A 330 -8.49 20.06 -0.78
CA PRO A 330 -8.99 20.35 0.56
C PRO A 330 -7.94 20.94 1.49
N LYS A 331 -8.35 21.91 2.32
CA LYS A 331 -7.47 22.59 3.29
C LYS A 331 -6.78 21.64 4.27
N LYS A 332 -7.36 20.46 4.55
CA LYS A 332 -6.73 19.42 5.35
C LYS A 332 -5.35 19.03 4.82
N LEU A 333 -5.12 19.07 3.50
CA LEU A 333 -3.81 18.78 2.91
C LEU A 333 -2.83 19.95 2.88
N SER A 334 -3.18 21.12 3.45
CA SER A 334 -2.28 22.28 3.47
C SER A 334 -0.88 21.96 4.05
N PRO A 335 -0.73 21.18 5.14
CA PRO A 335 0.61 20.84 5.64
C PRO A 335 1.47 20.11 4.60
N LEU A 336 0.88 19.21 3.81
CA LEU A 336 1.58 18.50 2.74
C LEU A 336 1.95 19.44 1.59
N LEU A 337 1.05 20.33 1.19
CA LEU A 337 1.31 21.30 0.11
C LEU A 337 2.38 22.32 0.51
N GLU A 338 2.35 22.83 1.74
CA GLU A 338 3.36 23.75 2.30
C GLU A 338 4.73 23.06 2.42
N LYS A 339 4.74 21.82 2.91
CA LYS A 339 5.96 21.02 2.95
C LYS A 339 6.55 20.83 1.56
N LEU A 340 5.72 20.54 0.57
CA LEU A 340 6.15 20.32 -0.81
C LEU A 340 6.65 21.61 -1.45
N LEU A 341 6.06 22.78 -1.15
CA LEU A 341 6.60 24.09 -1.54
C LEU A 341 8.00 24.31 -0.96
N SER A 342 8.20 24.03 0.34
CA SER A 342 9.52 24.18 0.97
C SER A 342 10.58 23.23 0.37
N LEU A 343 10.20 21.97 0.12
CA LEU A 343 11.09 20.98 -0.49
C LEU A 343 11.40 21.33 -1.95
N HIS A 344 10.44 21.91 -2.66
CA HIS A 344 10.63 22.37 -4.02
C HIS A 344 11.73 23.43 -4.12
N GLU A 345 11.72 24.47 -3.28
CA GLU A 345 12.76 25.51 -3.27
C GLU A 345 14.15 24.93 -3.03
N ILE A 346 14.25 23.96 -2.10
CA ILE A 346 15.50 23.26 -1.79
C ILE A 346 15.97 22.42 -2.98
N VAL A 347 15.08 21.64 -3.59
CA VAL A 347 15.42 20.75 -4.71
C VAL A 347 15.76 21.53 -5.97
N GLU A 348 15.09 22.64 -6.28
CA GLU A 348 15.51 23.52 -7.38
C GLU A 348 16.89 24.11 -7.13
N THR A 349 17.20 24.51 -5.89
CA THR A 349 18.53 24.99 -5.55
C THR A 349 19.58 23.89 -5.74
N LEU A 350 19.27 22.66 -5.34
CA LEU A 350 20.13 21.50 -5.53
C LEU A 350 20.35 21.15 -7.01
N LEU A 351 19.33 21.37 -7.86
CA LEU A 351 19.35 21.01 -9.28
C LEU A 351 19.62 22.20 -10.21
N GLY A 352 19.85 23.41 -9.69
CA GLY A 352 19.78 24.66 -10.45
C GLY A 352 20.75 24.75 -11.62
N ASP A 353 21.92 24.11 -11.51
CA ASP A 353 22.95 24.07 -12.56
C ASP A 353 22.69 22.99 -13.62
N LEU A 354 21.73 22.09 -13.39
CA LEU A 354 21.46 20.93 -14.25
C LEU A 354 20.33 21.22 -15.23
N LYS A 355 20.53 20.85 -16.50
CA LYS A 355 19.50 20.85 -17.54
C LYS A 355 18.93 19.44 -17.71
N ILE A 356 17.77 19.36 -18.35
CA ILE A 356 17.19 18.09 -18.76
C ILE A 356 18.18 17.35 -19.67
N GLY A 357 18.58 16.15 -19.25
CA GLY A 357 19.56 15.30 -19.93
C GLY A 357 20.98 15.37 -19.35
N ASP A 358 21.25 16.28 -18.41
CA ASP A 358 22.51 16.26 -17.67
C ASP A 358 22.45 15.15 -16.60
N PRO A 359 23.55 14.42 -16.34
CA PRO A 359 23.56 13.38 -15.32
C PRO A 359 23.46 13.99 -13.93
N CYS A 360 22.55 13.47 -13.11
CA CYS A 360 22.39 13.83 -11.70
C CYS A 360 22.71 12.62 -10.82
N SER A 361 23.60 12.82 -9.84
CA SER A 361 23.84 11.85 -8.76
C SER A 361 23.64 12.56 -7.43
N VAL A 362 22.74 12.00 -6.61
CA VAL A 362 22.48 12.48 -5.25
C VAL A 362 23.19 11.55 -4.29
N VAL A 363 24.23 12.06 -3.63
CA VAL A 363 25.12 11.26 -2.78
C VAL A 363 24.37 10.75 -1.54
N PRO A 364 24.34 9.43 -1.28
CA PRO A 364 23.69 8.84 -0.10
C PRO A 364 24.20 9.42 1.23
N HIS A 365 23.38 9.31 2.28
CA HIS A 365 23.71 9.74 3.64
C HIS A 365 24.05 11.24 3.77
N THR A 366 23.50 12.07 2.88
CA THR A 366 23.60 13.53 2.94
C THR A 366 22.23 14.16 3.16
N ASP A 367 22.18 15.40 3.65
CA ASP A 367 20.92 16.15 3.76
C ASP A 367 20.24 16.29 2.40
N SER A 368 21.04 16.50 1.35
CA SER A 368 20.60 16.51 -0.05
C SER A 368 19.86 15.23 -0.43
N TYR A 369 20.34 14.07 -0.01
CA TYR A 369 19.66 12.78 -0.22
C TYR A 369 18.34 12.70 0.54
N CYS A 370 18.36 13.00 1.84
CA CYS A 370 17.16 12.94 2.68
C CYS A 370 16.06 13.87 2.14
N LEU A 371 16.42 15.08 1.71
CA LEU A 371 15.48 16.09 1.21
C LEU A 371 15.00 15.77 -0.22
N ALA A 372 15.86 15.25 -1.09
CA ALA A 372 15.45 14.76 -2.41
C ALA A 372 14.48 13.57 -2.29
N MET A 373 14.76 12.63 -1.38
CA MET A 373 13.84 11.53 -1.08
C MET A 373 12.52 12.06 -0.54
N ALA A 374 12.55 12.96 0.45
CA ALA A 374 11.35 13.58 1.03
C ALA A 374 10.48 14.26 -0.04
N TYR A 375 11.11 14.96 -0.99
CA TYR A 375 10.42 15.59 -2.11
C TYR A 375 9.70 14.57 -3.01
N LEU A 376 10.38 13.48 -3.38
CA LEU A 376 9.78 12.42 -4.18
C LEU A 376 8.65 11.68 -3.44
N LEU A 377 8.83 11.40 -2.14
CA LEU A 377 7.81 10.77 -1.31
C LEU A 377 6.60 11.67 -1.06
N ALA A 378 6.80 12.98 -0.92
CA ALA A 378 5.70 13.94 -0.83
C ALA A 378 4.90 14.00 -2.15
N TRP A 379 5.58 13.95 -3.30
CA TRP A 379 4.91 13.89 -4.60
C TRP A 379 4.14 12.60 -4.85
N THR A 380 4.64 11.44 -4.39
CA THR A 380 3.84 10.21 -4.44
C THR A 380 2.54 10.37 -3.64
N GLN A 381 2.58 11.02 -2.47
CA GLN A 381 1.36 11.26 -1.66
C GLN A 381 0.33 12.12 -2.39
N VAL A 382 0.78 13.24 -2.97
CA VAL A 382 -0.12 14.16 -3.68
C VAL A 382 -0.73 13.51 -4.93
N LEU A 383 0.09 12.79 -5.71
CA LEU A 383 -0.40 12.12 -6.92
C LEU A 383 -1.37 10.97 -6.59
N GLU A 384 -1.14 10.25 -5.49
CA GLU A 384 -2.05 9.19 -5.04
C GLU A 384 -3.39 9.76 -4.56
N PHE A 385 -3.37 10.85 -3.78
CA PHE A 385 -4.58 11.55 -3.38
C PHE A 385 -5.42 12.02 -4.58
N ILE A 386 -4.79 12.63 -5.60
CA ILE A 386 -5.48 13.06 -6.82
C ILE A 386 -6.03 11.86 -7.59
N SER A 387 -5.25 10.76 -7.65
CA SER A 387 -5.67 9.54 -8.32
C SER A 387 -6.92 8.93 -7.71
N ALA A 388 -7.03 8.93 -6.38
CA ALA A 388 -8.16 8.35 -5.68
C ALA A 388 -9.41 9.23 -5.73
N ALA A 389 -9.27 10.53 -5.98
CA ALA A 389 -10.41 11.43 -6.13
C ALA A 389 -11.31 11.05 -7.34
N PRO A 390 -12.62 11.36 -7.30
CA PRO A 390 -13.53 11.19 -8.45
C PRO A 390 -13.05 11.94 -9.70
N SER A 391 -13.30 11.38 -10.89
CA SER A 391 -12.76 11.94 -12.14
C SER A 391 -13.27 13.35 -12.46
N GLN A 392 -14.44 13.75 -11.93
CA GLN A 392 -14.98 15.10 -12.12
C GLN A 392 -14.11 16.20 -11.49
N ILE A 393 -13.40 15.90 -10.39
CA ILE A 393 -12.73 16.90 -9.54
C ILE A 393 -11.21 16.92 -9.75
N ARG A 394 -10.64 15.86 -10.35
CA ARG A 394 -9.18 15.75 -10.61
C ARG A 394 -8.60 16.90 -11.41
N LEU A 395 -9.36 17.45 -12.36
CA LEU A 395 -8.94 18.62 -13.13
C LEU A 395 -8.79 19.84 -12.21
N GLY A 396 -9.74 20.08 -11.31
CA GLY A 396 -9.68 21.19 -10.36
C GLY A 396 -8.44 21.10 -9.46
N TYR A 397 -8.15 19.90 -8.94
CA TYR A 397 -6.95 19.66 -8.13
C TYR A 397 -5.65 19.91 -8.92
N ALA A 398 -5.57 19.44 -10.17
CA ALA A 398 -4.40 19.68 -11.02
C ALA A 398 -4.25 21.18 -11.35
N THR A 399 -5.34 21.91 -11.56
CA THR A 399 -5.32 23.36 -11.77
C THR A 399 -4.83 24.08 -10.51
N ASP A 400 -5.33 23.73 -9.32
CA ASP A 400 -4.89 24.33 -8.05
C ASP A 400 -3.38 24.13 -7.80
N LEU A 401 -2.84 22.94 -8.07
CA LEU A 401 -1.39 22.70 -7.98
C LEU A 401 -0.60 23.47 -9.04
N THR A 402 -1.17 23.70 -10.21
CA THR A 402 -0.53 24.49 -11.27
C THR A 402 -0.48 25.98 -10.89
N GLU A 403 -1.58 26.52 -10.35
CA GLU A 403 -1.66 27.90 -9.84
C GLU A 403 -0.65 28.16 -8.71
N ARG A 404 -0.39 27.14 -7.87
CA ARG A 404 0.63 27.18 -6.80
C ARG A 404 2.06 27.02 -7.31
N GLY A 405 2.27 26.81 -8.61
CA GLY A 405 3.59 26.59 -9.21
C GLY A 405 4.18 25.21 -8.95
N LEU A 406 3.43 24.27 -8.36
CA LEU A 406 3.96 22.97 -7.95
C LEU A 406 4.11 21.99 -9.14
N LEU A 407 3.06 21.79 -9.93
CA LEU A 407 3.10 20.86 -11.07
C LEU A 407 4.11 21.28 -12.17
N PRO A 408 4.18 22.55 -12.61
CA PRO A 408 5.16 22.97 -13.60
C PRO A 408 6.61 22.67 -13.21
N SER A 409 6.92 22.75 -11.92
CA SER A 409 8.24 22.48 -11.37
C SER A 409 8.52 21.01 -11.07
N LEU A 410 7.48 20.21 -10.82
CA LEU A 410 7.61 18.77 -10.62
C LEU A 410 8.38 18.10 -11.76
N PHE A 411 7.92 18.32 -12.98
CA PHE A 411 8.35 17.60 -14.16
C PHE A 411 9.85 17.77 -14.49
N PRO A 412 10.41 19.00 -14.55
CA PRO A 412 11.85 19.16 -14.79
C PRO A 412 12.68 18.54 -13.66
N ASN A 413 12.29 18.71 -12.38
CA ASN A 413 13.05 18.19 -11.25
C ASN A 413 13.08 16.66 -11.21
N VAL A 414 11.93 16.02 -11.38
CA VAL A 414 11.87 14.55 -11.44
C VAL A 414 12.65 14.02 -12.62
N PHE A 415 12.53 14.64 -13.80
CA PHE A 415 13.27 14.18 -14.98
C PHE A 415 14.79 14.37 -14.83
N ARG A 416 15.25 15.42 -14.15
CA ARG A 416 16.67 15.61 -13.79
C ARG A 416 17.17 14.56 -12.80
N LEU A 417 16.33 14.12 -11.86
CA LEU A 417 16.66 13.08 -10.87
C LEU A 417 16.61 11.65 -11.45
N MET A 418 16.06 11.46 -12.64
CA MET A 418 15.94 10.16 -13.29
C MET A 418 17.27 9.70 -13.92
N PRO A 419 17.48 8.37 -14.04
CA PRO A 419 18.66 7.84 -14.70
C PRO A 419 18.53 7.94 -16.22
N GLU A 420 19.65 8.13 -16.92
CA GLU A 420 19.69 8.11 -18.39
C GLU A 420 19.29 6.72 -18.94
N ASN A 421 19.68 5.65 -18.24
CA ASN A 421 19.42 4.27 -18.64
C ASN A 421 18.78 3.46 -17.50
N PRO A 422 17.44 3.44 -17.39
CA PRO A 422 16.73 2.79 -16.30
C PRO A 422 17.03 1.28 -16.13
N PRO A 423 17.19 0.47 -17.19
CA PRO A 423 17.63 -0.92 -17.05
C PRO A 423 18.97 -1.11 -16.31
N VAL A 424 19.93 -0.20 -16.51
CA VAL A 424 21.24 -0.28 -15.84
C VAL A 424 21.11 0.11 -14.37
N CYS A 425 20.36 1.18 -14.10
CA CYS A 425 20.03 1.63 -12.76
C CYS A 425 19.33 0.51 -11.96
N LEU A 426 18.28 -0.10 -12.54
CA LEU A 426 17.52 -1.16 -11.89
C LEU A 426 18.37 -2.40 -11.61
N LYS A 427 19.26 -2.77 -12.54
CA LYS A 427 20.19 -3.87 -12.33
C LYS A 427 21.11 -3.64 -11.14
N ARG A 428 21.67 -2.42 -11.02
CA ARG A 428 22.58 -2.04 -9.92
C ARG A 428 21.84 -2.04 -8.58
N TRP A 429 20.69 -1.38 -8.52
CA TRP A 429 19.90 -1.26 -7.30
C TRP A 429 19.39 -2.61 -6.78
N ALA A 430 18.72 -3.39 -7.63
CA ALA A 430 18.17 -4.69 -7.25
C ALA A 430 19.21 -5.83 -7.27
N CYS A 431 20.49 -5.53 -7.48
CA CYS A 431 21.58 -6.50 -7.57
C CYS A 431 21.27 -7.68 -8.52
N LEU A 432 20.63 -7.41 -9.66
CA LEU A 432 20.15 -8.45 -10.56
C LEU A 432 21.33 -9.13 -11.29
N PRO A 433 21.32 -10.48 -11.42
CA PRO A 433 22.41 -11.20 -12.08
C PRO A 433 22.47 -10.90 -13.59
N GLU A 434 21.31 -10.76 -14.22
CA GLU A 434 21.14 -10.55 -15.66
C GLU A 434 20.52 -9.18 -15.97
N THR A 435 20.31 -8.90 -17.26
CA THR A 435 19.55 -7.71 -17.68
C THR A 435 18.10 -7.78 -17.18
N PRO A 436 17.50 -6.68 -16.70
CA PRO A 436 16.13 -6.69 -16.21
C PRO A 436 15.15 -7.22 -17.25
N LYS A 437 14.23 -8.07 -16.81
CA LYS A 437 13.18 -8.63 -17.65
C LYS A 437 12.11 -7.56 -17.91
N LYS A 438 11.22 -7.86 -18.85
CA LYS A 438 10.08 -6.98 -19.18
C LYS A 438 9.18 -6.70 -17.96
N GLU A 439 9.01 -7.67 -17.06
CA GLU A 439 8.21 -7.49 -15.84
C GLU A 439 8.92 -6.61 -14.81
N ASP A 440 10.25 -6.68 -14.71
CA ASP A 440 11.03 -5.81 -13.82
C ASP A 440 10.91 -4.35 -14.27
N MET A 441 11.02 -4.11 -15.58
CA MET A 441 10.81 -2.79 -16.18
C MET A 441 9.37 -2.29 -16.00
N ARG A 442 8.39 -3.19 -16.10
CA ARG A 442 6.99 -2.84 -15.81
C ARG A 442 6.82 -2.42 -14.34
N ASN A 443 7.39 -3.17 -13.41
CA ASN A 443 7.29 -2.89 -11.98
C ASN A 443 7.97 -1.58 -11.60
N LEU A 444 9.09 -1.22 -12.22
CA LEU A 444 9.78 0.06 -12.03
C LEU A 444 8.87 1.28 -12.23
N PHE A 445 7.95 1.23 -13.20
CA PHE A 445 7.09 2.37 -13.54
C PHE A 445 5.66 2.26 -13.00
N LEU A 446 5.15 1.04 -12.79
CA LEU A 446 3.75 0.81 -12.44
C LEU A 446 3.52 0.39 -10.98
N ARG A 447 4.57 0.03 -10.24
CA ARG A 447 4.45 -0.35 -8.83
C ARG A 447 5.29 0.59 -7.98
N ALA A 448 4.74 0.98 -6.83
CA ALA A 448 5.49 1.73 -5.84
C ALA A 448 6.75 0.93 -5.46
N PRO A 449 7.94 1.55 -5.51
CA PRO A 449 9.18 0.87 -5.16
C PRO A 449 9.16 0.51 -3.67
N ARG A 450 9.59 -0.70 -3.34
CA ARG A 450 9.80 -1.11 -1.94
C ARG A 450 11.13 -0.53 -1.47
N ILE A 451 11.05 0.44 -0.58
CA ILE A 451 12.20 1.10 0.01
C ILE A 451 12.37 0.51 1.40
N ASP A 452 13.39 -0.33 1.57
CA ASP A 452 13.61 -1.07 2.82
C ASP A 452 14.76 -0.42 3.63
N THR A 453 14.75 -0.64 4.94
CA THR A 453 15.82 -0.18 5.86
C THR A 453 17.15 -0.89 5.59
N ASP A 454 17.09 -2.17 5.19
CA ASP A 454 18.26 -3.01 4.91
C ASP A 454 18.96 -2.70 3.58
N SER A 455 18.24 -2.04 2.66
CA SER A 455 18.84 -1.59 1.40
C SER A 455 19.83 -0.46 1.68
N GLN A 456 21.10 -0.65 1.27
CA GLN A 456 22.10 0.42 1.37
C GLN A 456 21.58 1.64 0.60
N CYS A 457 21.48 2.79 1.28
CA CYS A 457 21.11 4.04 0.64
C CYS A 457 22.02 4.26 -0.58
N SER A 458 21.42 4.46 -1.74
CA SER A 458 22.14 4.47 -3.01
C SER A 458 21.60 5.54 -3.95
N GLU A 459 22.44 6.03 -4.86
CA GLU A 459 22.02 7.02 -5.87
C GLU A 459 20.87 6.50 -6.73
N GLU A 460 20.86 5.19 -6.98
CA GLU A 460 19.87 4.49 -7.79
C GLU A 460 18.51 4.44 -7.12
N GLU A 461 18.45 4.46 -5.79
CA GLU A 461 17.20 4.48 -5.04
C GLU A 461 16.39 5.74 -5.37
N ILE A 462 17.02 6.92 -5.32
CA ILE A 462 16.41 8.20 -5.72
C ILE A 462 15.96 8.14 -7.18
N GLN A 463 16.81 7.61 -8.06
CA GLN A 463 16.54 7.47 -9.50
C GLN A 463 15.33 6.57 -9.80
N ILE A 464 15.15 5.49 -9.03
CA ILE A 464 14.04 4.55 -9.17
C ILE A 464 12.74 5.16 -8.65
N VAL A 465 12.78 5.83 -7.50
CA VAL A 465 11.62 6.56 -6.99
C VAL A 465 11.23 7.69 -7.95
N ALA A 466 12.20 8.40 -8.54
CA ALA A 466 11.94 9.42 -9.56
C ALA A 466 11.30 8.82 -10.83
N CYS A 467 11.75 7.65 -11.30
CA CYS A 467 11.10 6.93 -12.40
C CYS A 467 9.63 6.64 -12.11
N TYR A 468 9.32 6.18 -10.89
CA TYR A 468 7.96 5.90 -10.46
C TYR A 468 7.11 7.18 -10.38
N VAL A 469 7.62 8.25 -9.76
CA VAL A 469 6.92 9.55 -9.68
C VAL A 469 6.63 10.10 -11.09
N TYR A 470 7.57 9.99 -12.02
CA TYR A 470 7.36 10.40 -13.41
C TYR A 470 6.24 9.60 -14.09
N ALA A 471 6.24 8.28 -13.94
CA ALA A 471 5.18 7.43 -14.48
C ALA A 471 3.81 7.72 -13.84
N MET A 472 3.78 7.98 -12.54
CA MET A 472 2.56 8.42 -11.84
C MET A 472 2.07 9.77 -12.37
N ALA A 473 2.96 10.74 -12.57
CA ALA A 473 2.60 12.03 -13.16
C ALA A 473 1.99 11.87 -14.57
N LEU A 474 2.59 11.01 -15.41
CA LEU A 474 2.06 10.68 -16.73
C LEU A 474 0.66 10.07 -16.66
N LEU A 475 0.40 9.16 -15.72
CA LEU A 475 -0.89 8.49 -15.57
C LEU A 475 -1.97 9.38 -14.93
N LYS A 476 -1.61 10.15 -13.90
CA LYS A 476 -2.58 10.82 -13.03
C LYS A 476 -2.86 12.28 -13.42
N VAL A 477 -1.87 12.97 -14.00
CA VAL A 477 -2.01 14.36 -14.46
C VAL A 477 -1.49 14.56 -15.90
N PRO A 478 -1.92 13.73 -16.88
CA PRO A 478 -1.39 13.76 -18.24
C PRO A 478 -1.57 15.11 -18.94
N ALA A 479 -2.64 15.86 -18.68
CA ALA A 479 -2.87 17.17 -19.29
C ALA A 479 -1.81 18.18 -18.87
N SER A 480 -1.43 18.19 -17.59
CA SER A 480 -0.37 19.05 -17.05
C SER A 480 1.00 18.66 -17.63
N VAL A 481 1.28 17.35 -17.75
CA VAL A 481 2.52 16.87 -18.38
C VAL A 481 2.60 17.28 -19.85
N ARG A 482 1.50 17.15 -20.62
CA ARG A 482 1.44 17.61 -22.02
C ARG A 482 1.68 19.10 -22.14
N SER A 483 1.08 19.89 -21.26
CA SER A 483 1.27 21.35 -21.22
C SER A 483 2.74 21.69 -21.00
N TRP A 484 3.39 21.06 -20.01
CA TRP A 484 4.83 21.24 -19.79
C TRP A 484 5.67 20.79 -20.99
N PHE A 485 5.43 19.58 -21.51
CA PHE A 485 6.16 19.01 -22.64
C PHE A 485 6.11 19.90 -23.89
N ASN A 486 4.94 20.46 -24.21
CA ASN A 486 4.74 21.34 -25.36
C ASN A 486 5.45 22.70 -25.22
N ASN A 487 5.82 23.09 -23.99
CA ASN A 487 6.51 24.33 -23.69
C ASN A 487 8.04 24.15 -23.54
N LEU A 488 8.56 22.92 -23.64
CA LEU A 488 10.00 22.66 -23.62
C LEU A 488 10.68 23.18 -24.89
N ASP A 489 11.96 23.53 -24.76
CA ASP A 489 12.79 23.72 -25.95
C ASP A 489 12.99 22.39 -26.69
N ARG A 490 13.33 22.47 -27.97
CA ARG A 490 13.43 21.29 -28.85
C ARG A 490 14.35 20.21 -28.30
N LYS A 491 15.50 20.57 -27.70
CA LYS A 491 16.47 19.58 -27.20
C LYS A 491 15.87 18.83 -26.01
N SER A 492 15.31 19.54 -25.04
CA SER A 492 14.66 18.92 -23.88
C SER A 492 13.43 18.10 -24.27
N ALA A 493 12.60 18.59 -25.19
CA ALA A 493 11.46 17.85 -25.72
C ALA A 493 11.88 16.53 -26.40
N ASP A 494 12.93 16.54 -27.22
CA ASP A 494 13.45 15.33 -27.87
C ASP A 494 13.94 14.29 -26.85
N ILE A 495 14.64 14.72 -25.80
CA ILE A 495 15.12 13.83 -24.72
C ILE A 495 13.95 13.19 -23.98
N VAL A 496 12.98 13.99 -23.53
CA VAL A 496 11.79 13.50 -22.83
C VAL A 496 11.03 12.53 -23.72
N ASN A 497 10.74 12.91 -24.97
CA ASN A 497 10.01 12.08 -25.91
C ASN A 497 10.69 10.72 -26.16
N ASN A 498 12.01 10.72 -26.37
CA ASN A 498 12.76 9.49 -26.60
C ASN A 498 12.75 8.58 -25.38
N PHE A 499 12.93 9.14 -24.19
CA PHE A 499 12.88 8.39 -22.94
C PHE A 499 11.51 7.75 -22.73
N THR A 500 10.43 8.54 -22.81
CA THR A 500 9.07 8.07 -22.56
C THR A 500 8.67 6.99 -23.56
N THR A 501 8.94 7.22 -24.85
CA THR A 501 8.64 6.25 -25.93
C THR A 501 9.35 4.92 -25.72
N LYS A 502 10.63 4.98 -25.32
CA LYS A 502 11.50 3.80 -25.21
C LYS A 502 11.20 2.97 -23.97
N TYR A 503 11.02 3.61 -22.82
CA TYR A 503 10.99 2.92 -21.52
C TYR A 503 9.60 2.86 -20.88
N VAL A 504 8.74 3.86 -21.09
CA VAL A 504 7.54 4.07 -20.27
C VAL A 504 6.26 3.74 -21.03
N SER A 505 6.07 4.31 -22.23
CA SER A 505 4.79 4.29 -22.96
C SER A 505 4.25 2.88 -23.21
N SER A 506 5.11 1.90 -23.51
CA SER A 506 4.64 0.53 -23.77
C SER A 506 3.99 -0.12 -22.54
N HIS A 507 4.45 0.22 -21.35
CA HIS A 507 3.94 -0.32 -20.08
C HIS A 507 2.65 0.40 -19.67
N LEU A 508 2.61 1.74 -19.79
CA LEU A 508 1.40 2.52 -19.52
C LEU A 508 0.26 2.12 -20.45
N CYS A 509 0.50 2.08 -21.77
CA CYS A 509 -0.53 1.65 -22.74
C CYS A 509 -1.08 0.26 -22.42
N ALA A 510 -0.21 -0.69 -22.09
CA ALA A 510 -0.64 -2.05 -21.78
C ALA A 510 -1.51 -2.10 -20.52
N ALA A 511 -1.14 -1.35 -19.47
CA ALA A 511 -1.90 -1.28 -18.22
C ALA A 511 -3.27 -0.61 -18.42
N GLU A 512 -3.32 0.57 -19.04
CA GLU A 512 -4.57 1.30 -19.30
C GLU A 512 -5.51 0.48 -20.21
N ILE A 513 -5.01 -0.13 -21.28
CA ILE A 513 -5.82 -0.95 -22.19
C ILE A 513 -6.35 -2.20 -21.48
N GLN A 514 -5.55 -2.82 -20.62
CA GLN A 514 -5.98 -3.98 -19.84
C GLN A 514 -7.07 -3.61 -18.83
N GLU A 515 -6.91 -2.50 -18.11
CA GLU A 515 -7.91 -1.97 -17.18
C GLU A 515 -9.22 -1.68 -17.91
N VAL A 516 -9.15 -0.96 -19.04
CA VAL A 516 -10.32 -0.65 -19.89
C VAL A 516 -11.00 -1.92 -20.38
N HIS A 517 -10.25 -2.94 -20.79
CA HIS A 517 -10.83 -4.20 -21.25
C HIS A 517 -11.50 -5.01 -20.13
N GLN A 518 -11.03 -4.88 -18.88
CA GLN A 518 -11.62 -5.56 -17.73
C GLN A 518 -12.89 -4.85 -17.27
N ILE A 519 -12.80 -3.56 -16.97
CA ILE A 519 -13.91 -2.75 -16.46
C ILE A 519 -14.96 -2.54 -17.56
N GLY A 520 -14.53 -2.40 -18.81
CA GLY A 520 -15.42 -2.19 -19.94
C GLY A 520 -16.45 -3.29 -20.19
N LYS A 521 -16.29 -4.47 -19.58
CA LYS A 521 -17.29 -5.57 -19.60
C LYS A 521 -18.54 -5.27 -18.79
N GLN A 522 -18.47 -4.28 -17.89
CA GLN A 522 -19.60 -3.88 -17.04
C GLN A 522 -20.52 -2.87 -17.74
N PHE A 523 -20.12 -2.31 -18.87
CA PHE A 523 -20.94 -1.36 -19.60
C PHE A 523 -22.10 -2.05 -20.33
N GLU A 524 -23.32 -1.64 -20.01
CA GLU A 524 -24.52 -2.13 -20.71
C GLU A 524 -24.50 -1.74 -22.20
N ASN A 525 -24.87 -2.70 -23.06
CA ASN A 525 -24.94 -2.54 -24.52
C ASN A 525 -23.62 -2.10 -25.19
N LEU A 526 -22.49 -2.17 -24.48
CA LEU A 526 -21.18 -1.77 -24.99
C LEU A 526 -20.18 -2.93 -24.87
N THR A 527 -19.63 -3.36 -26.00
CA THR A 527 -18.53 -4.32 -26.04
C THR A 527 -17.21 -3.58 -26.19
N VAL A 528 -16.29 -3.75 -25.24
CA VAL A 528 -14.97 -3.10 -25.25
C VAL A 528 -13.85 -4.12 -25.46
N GLN A 529 -13.10 -3.97 -26.54
CA GLN A 529 -11.97 -4.81 -26.90
C GLN A 529 -10.65 -4.01 -26.84
N GLY A 530 -9.82 -4.33 -25.85
CA GLY A 530 -8.47 -3.79 -25.76
C GLY A 530 -7.47 -4.61 -26.59
N ARG A 531 -6.57 -3.93 -27.30
CA ARG A 531 -5.51 -4.53 -28.12
C ARG A 531 -4.16 -3.91 -27.74
N PRO A 532 -3.49 -4.40 -26.68
CA PRO A 532 -2.22 -3.83 -26.21
C PRO A 532 -1.11 -3.82 -27.27
N GLY A 533 -1.09 -4.84 -28.15
CA GLY A 533 -0.09 -4.96 -29.23
C GLY A 533 -0.20 -3.87 -30.29
N SER A 534 -1.41 -3.47 -30.68
CA SER A 534 -1.64 -2.35 -31.62
C SER A 534 -1.85 -1.00 -30.93
N ARG A 535 -1.86 -0.98 -29.58
CA ARG A 535 -2.18 0.20 -28.76
C ARG A 535 -3.57 0.78 -29.07
N GLU A 536 -4.54 -0.09 -29.34
CA GLU A 536 -5.90 0.28 -29.69
C GLU A 536 -6.91 -0.18 -28.63
N VAL A 537 -7.96 0.60 -28.44
CA VAL A 537 -9.20 0.19 -27.78
C VAL A 537 -10.34 0.37 -28.77
N VAL A 538 -11.08 -0.70 -29.04
CA VAL A 538 -12.27 -0.67 -29.89
C VAL A 538 -13.49 -0.85 -29.01
N ALA A 539 -14.43 0.09 -29.08
CA ALA A 539 -15.68 0.07 -28.35
C ALA A 539 -16.84 0.00 -29.35
N ALA A 540 -17.71 -0.99 -29.17
CA ALA A 540 -18.81 -1.31 -30.06
C ALA A 540 -20.13 -1.26 -29.28
N TYR A 541 -20.98 -0.28 -29.58
CA TYR A 541 -22.30 -0.12 -28.96
C TYR A 541 -23.36 -0.75 -29.85
N THR A 542 -24.17 -1.64 -29.27
CA THR A 542 -25.17 -2.42 -30.02
C THR A 542 -26.58 -1.95 -29.68
N VAL A 543 -27.38 -1.71 -30.72
CA VAL A 543 -28.82 -1.43 -30.62
C VAL A 543 -29.51 -2.29 -31.68
N ASP A 544 -30.37 -3.22 -31.25
CA ASP A 544 -30.94 -4.27 -32.11
C ASP A 544 -29.85 -5.05 -32.87
N GLU A 545 -29.89 -5.09 -34.20
CA GLU A 545 -28.86 -5.68 -35.07
C GLU A 545 -27.79 -4.68 -35.54
N ALA A 546 -27.92 -3.40 -35.16
CA ALA A 546 -27.00 -2.35 -35.57
C ALA A 546 -25.86 -2.17 -34.55
N CYS A 547 -24.65 -1.95 -35.08
CA CYS A 547 -23.46 -1.71 -34.27
C CYS A 547 -22.83 -0.35 -34.61
N ILE A 548 -22.46 0.41 -33.58
CA ILE A 548 -21.74 1.68 -33.69
C ILE A 548 -20.36 1.50 -33.08
N GLU A 549 -19.30 1.68 -33.87
CA GLU A 549 -17.92 1.43 -33.43
C GLU A 549 -17.08 2.71 -33.30
N LEU A 550 -16.38 2.82 -32.18
CA LEU A 550 -15.37 3.83 -31.87
C LEU A 550 -14.02 3.14 -31.67
N CYS A 551 -12.96 3.70 -32.24
CA CYS A 551 -11.59 3.25 -32.04
C CYS A 551 -10.77 4.36 -31.39
N LEU A 552 -10.15 4.06 -30.26
CA LEU A 552 -9.16 4.90 -29.59
C LEU A 552 -7.79 4.32 -29.88
N GLN A 553 -6.91 5.11 -30.49
CA GLN A 553 -5.55 4.71 -30.80
C GLN A 553 -4.58 5.53 -29.94
N LEU A 554 -3.85 4.84 -29.07
CA LEU A 554 -2.83 5.45 -28.21
C LEU A 554 -1.54 5.65 -29.05
N PRO A 555 -0.89 6.83 -28.93
CA PRO A 555 0.32 7.13 -29.67
C PRO A 555 1.54 6.36 -29.11
N PRO A 556 2.65 6.26 -29.88
CA PRO A 556 3.84 5.56 -29.43
C PRO A 556 4.54 6.19 -28.22
N ASN A 557 4.38 7.49 -28.03
CA ASN A 557 4.88 8.28 -26.91
C ASN A 557 3.78 8.61 -25.89
N HIS A 558 2.71 7.81 -25.82
CA HIS A 558 1.61 8.02 -24.87
C HIS A 558 2.15 8.13 -23.43
N PRO A 559 1.64 9.07 -22.61
CA PRO A 559 0.56 10.04 -22.88
C PRO A 559 1.00 11.41 -23.43
N LEU A 560 2.25 11.62 -23.86
CA LEU A 560 2.75 12.93 -24.31
C LEU A 560 2.00 13.47 -25.53
N SER A 561 1.69 12.61 -26.50
CA SER A 561 0.79 12.98 -27.60
C SER A 561 -0.67 12.65 -27.25
N PRO A 562 -1.64 13.37 -27.82
CA PRO A 562 -3.05 13.07 -27.62
C PRO A 562 -3.44 11.74 -28.25
N VAL A 563 -4.41 11.06 -27.63
CA VAL A 563 -5.07 9.85 -28.19
C VAL A 563 -5.85 10.24 -29.44
N THR A 564 -5.69 9.48 -30.51
CA THR A 564 -6.46 9.68 -31.75
C THR A 564 -7.75 8.87 -31.70
N THR A 565 -8.86 9.50 -32.10
CA THR A 565 -10.19 8.92 -32.06
C THR A 565 -10.71 8.73 -33.47
N GLU A 566 -10.99 7.50 -33.86
CA GLU A 566 -11.43 7.16 -35.20
C GLU A 566 -12.81 6.49 -35.17
N ARG A 567 -13.61 6.81 -36.18
CA ARG A 567 -14.87 6.10 -36.45
C ARG A 567 -14.57 4.84 -37.24
N ARG A 568 -15.07 3.69 -36.78
CA ARG A 568 -15.08 2.46 -37.59
C ARG A 568 -16.49 2.18 -38.09
N GLY A 569 -16.61 1.81 -39.38
CA GLY A 569 -17.89 1.47 -40.00
C GLY A 569 -18.88 2.62 -40.26
N ARG A 570 -20.12 2.24 -40.61
CA ARG A 570 -21.25 3.17 -40.74
C ARG A 570 -21.85 3.41 -39.37
N VAL A 571 -22.22 4.65 -39.07
CA VAL A 571 -22.79 5.05 -37.78
C VAL A 571 -24.19 5.61 -38.01
N GLY A 572 -25.16 5.19 -37.21
CA GLY A 572 -26.55 5.62 -37.28
C GLY A 572 -26.86 7.02 -36.72
N VAL A 573 -25.80 7.79 -36.50
CA VAL A 573 -25.83 9.11 -35.88
C VAL A 573 -25.41 10.14 -36.92
N GLY A 574 -25.99 11.35 -36.87
CA GLY A 574 -25.63 12.42 -37.79
C GLY A 574 -24.15 12.82 -37.66
N GLU A 575 -23.52 13.26 -38.75
CA GLU A 575 -22.09 13.62 -38.73
C GLU A 575 -21.76 14.72 -37.71
N GLN A 576 -22.66 15.69 -37.55
CA GLN A 576 -22.45 16.80 -36.61
C GLN A 576 -22.43 16.32 -35.15
N GLU A 577 -23.40 15.49 -34.76
CA GLU A 577 -23.48 14.92 -33.41
C GLU A 577 -22.27 14.05 -33.13
N TRP A 578 -21.87 13.22 -34.09
CA TRP A 578 -20.66 12.40 -33.98
C TRP A 578 -19.40 13.26 -33.78
N ARG A 579 -19.24 14.33 -34.57
CA ARG A 579 -18.12 15.28 -34.40
C ARG A 579 -18.12 15.94 -33.03
N GLN A 580 -19.30 16.30 -32.51
CA GLN A 580 -19.44 16.88 -31.18
C GLN A 580 -19.01 15.89 -30.08
N TRP A 581 -19.44 14.62 -30.16
CA TRP A 581 -19.04 13.60 -29.20
C TRP A 581 -17.55 13.27 -29.27
N LEU A 582 -16.96 13.20 -30.48
CA LEU A 582 -15.51 13.05 -30.63
C LEU A 582 -14.74 14.25 -30.05
N LEU A 583 -15.27 15.47 -30.18
CA LEU A 583 -14.66 16.66 -29.58
C LEU A 583 -14.71 16.60 -28.05
N GLN A 584 -15.85 16.20 -27.48
CA GLN A 584 -15.97 16.01 -26.02
C GLN A 584 -14.96 14.96 -25.53
N LEU A 585 -14.90 13.82 -26.22
CA LEU A 585 -13.99 12.73 -25.91
C LEU A 585 -12.53 13.18 -25.97
N LYS A 586 -12.14 13.87 -27.05
CA LYS A 586 -10.80 14.44 -27.20
C LYS A 586 -10.51 15.45 -26.08
N THR A 587 -11.48 16.26 -25.69
CA THR A 587 -11.32 17.25 -24.61
C THR A 587 -11.06 16.56 -23.28
N THR A 588 -11.85 15.56 -22.93
CA THR A 588 -11.71 14.78 -21.70
C THR A 588 -10.35 14.07 -21.62
N LEU A 589 -9.97 13.35 -22.69
CA LEU A 589 -8.71 12.60 -22.73
C LEU A 589 -7.47 13.51 -22.82
N THR A 590 -7.60 14.69 -23.44
CA THR A 590 -6.45 15.57 -23.70
C THR A 590 -6.20 16.58 -22.58
N TYR A 591 -7.27 17.20 -22.06
CA TYR A 591 -7.19 18.41 -21.24
C TYR A 591 -7.77 18.26 -19.83
N GLN A 592 -8.59 17.24 -19.56
CA GLN A 592 -9.31 17.13 -18.28
C GLN A 592 -8.74 16.05 -17.34
N ASN A 593 -7.56 15.48 -17.65
CA ASN A 593 -6.98 14.32 -16.94
C ASN A 593 -7.94 13.11 -16.88
N GLY A 594 -8.88 13.01 -17.83
CA GLY A 594 -9.81 11.88 -17.89
C GLY A 594 -9.13 10.62 -18.42
N SER A 595 -9.45 9.48 -17.81
CA SER A 595 -9.00 8.16 -18.27
C SER A 595 -9.72 7.74 -19.57
N LEU A 596 -9.19 6.69 -20.22
CA LEU A 596 -9.89 6.05 -21.34
C LEU A 596 -11.29 5.56 -20.94
N LEU A 597 -11.46 5.08 -19.71
CA LEU A 597 -12.75 4.65 -19.16
C LEU A 597 -13.72 5.81 -19.01
N ASP A 598 -13.28 6.96 -18.49
CA ASP A 598 -14.10 8.17 -18.38
C ASP A 598 -14.62 8.61 -19.76
N GLY A 599 -13.72 8.59 -20.76
CA GLY A 599 -14.06 8.90 -22.15
C GLY A 599 -15.08 7.93 -22.75
N LEU A 600 -14.90 6.62 -22.55
CA LEU A 600 -15.83 5.60 -23.05
C LEU A 600 -17.18 5.66 -22.34
N GLY A 601 -17.22 5.85 -21.02
CA GLY A 601 -18.46 6.01 -20.26
C GLY A 601 -19.22 7.26 -20.68
N MET A 602 -18.53 8.38 -20.94
CA MET A 602 -19.14 9.58 -21.51
C MET A 602 -19.75 9.31 -22.89
N TRP A 603 -19.02 8.61 -23.77
CA TRP A 603 -19.51 8.26 -25.10
C TRP A 603 -20.74 7.32 -25.04
N GLN A 604 -20.71 6.32 -24.16
CA GLN A 604 -21.85 5.43 -23.91
C GLN A 604 -23.08 6.20 -23.42
N ARG A 605 -22.94 7.11 -22.45
CA ARG A 605 -24.04 7.94 -21.96
C ARG A 605 -24.65 8.80 -23.06
N ASN A 606 -23.84 9.35 -23.95
CA ASN A 606 -24.33 10.10 -25.11
C ASN A 606 -25.16 9.23 -26.06
N LEU A 607 -24.74 7.97 -26.29
CA LEU A 607 -25.49 7.00 -27.09
C LEU A 607 -26.78 6.56 -26.42
N GLN A 608 -26.75 6.24 -25.12
CA GLN A 608 -27.94 5.89 -24.35
C GLN A 608 -28.99 7.01 -24.43
N LYS A 609 -28.61 8.25 -24.12
CA LYS A 609 -29.49 9.43 -24.23
C LYS A 609 -30.01 9.65 -25.65
N LYS A 610 -29.23 9.29 -26.68
CA LYS A 610 -29.64 9.44 -28.08
C LYS A 610 -30.79 8.49 -28.46
N PHE A 611 -30.78 7.29 -27.90
CA PHE A 611 -31.74 6.22 -28.25
C PHE A 611 -32.83 6.02 -27.20
N GLU A 612 -32.70 6.67 -26.04
CA GLU A 612 -33.72 6.69 -24.99
C GLU A 612 -35.07 7.21 -25.54
N GLY A 613 -36.14 6.43 -25.33
CA GLY A 613 -37.50 6.80 -25.74
C GLY A 613 -37.76 6.81 -27.25
N VAL A 614 -36.83 6.33 -28.09
CA VAL A 614 -37.04 6.26 -29.54
C VAL A 614 -37.90 5.03 -29.88
N GLU A 615 -39.10 5.29 -30.43
CA GLU A 615 -39.98 4.22 -30.90
C GLU A 615 -39.38 3.43 -32.09
N GLU A 616 -39.57 2.12 -32.08
CA GLU A 616 -39.21 1.22 -33.17
C GLU A 616 -40.05 1.45 -34.44
N CYS A 617 -39.51 1.08 -35.61
CA CYS A 617 -40.27 1.09 -36.84
C CYS A 617 -41.30 -0.05 -36.84
N MET A 618 -42.58 0.26 -37.12
CA MET A 618 -43.64 -0.76 -37.11
C MET A 618 -43.63 -1.74 -38.31
N ILE A 619 -42.66 -1.62 -39.22
CA ILE A 619 -42.50 -2.55 -40.36
C ILE A 619 -41.39 -3.57 -40.07
N CYS A 620 -40.23 -3.10 -39.61
CA CYS A 620 -39.07 -3.97 -39.36
C CYS A 620 -38.79 -4.22 -37.88
N TYR A 621 -39.55 -3.58 -36.98
CA TYR A 621 -39.42 -3.70 -35.51
C TYR A 621 -38.03 -3.35 -34.96
N TYR A 622 -37.29 -2.49 -35.66
CA TYR A 622 -35.99 -2.01 -35.22
C TYR A 622 -35.99 -0.49 -35.04
N VAL A 623 -35.21 0.00 -34.09
CA VAL A 623 -34.92 1.42 -33.86
C VAL A 623 -34.01 1.94 -34.97
N LEU A 624 -33.01 1.16 -35.37
CA LEU A 624 -32.10 1.48 -36.47
C LEU A 624 -32.41 0.61 -37.69
N HIS A 625 -32.58 1.23 -38.85
CA HIS A 625 -32.73 0.47 -40.09
C HIS A 625 -31.44 -0.30 -40.40
N SER A 626 -31.52 -1.60 -40.65
CA SER A 626 -30.35 -2.50 -40.72
C SER A 626 -29.27 -2.11 -41.73
N SER A 627 -29.61 -1.44 -42.83
CA SER A 627 -28.63 -1.04 -43.87
C SER A 627 -28.25 0.44 -43.88
N THR A 628 -29.12 1.32 -43.41
CA THR A 628 -28.92 2.78 -43.44
C THR A 628 -28.62 3.36 -42.07
N LEU A 629 -28.88 2.59 -41.02
CA LEU A 629 -28.73 2.96 -39.61
C LEU A 629 -29.48 4.24 -39.26
N LYS A 630 -30.55 4.58 -39.98
CA LYS A 630 -31.35 5.78 -39.69
C LYS A 630 -32.47 5.45 -38.70
N LEU A 631 -32.85 6.44 -37.92
CA LEU A 631 -34.02 6.39 -37.03
C LEU A 631 -35.34 6.50 -37.84
N PRO A 632 -36.46 5.96 -37.32
CA PRO A 632 -37.76 6.07 -37.97
C PRO A 632 -38.31 7.50 -37.80
N ARG A 633 -38.23 8.30 -38.88
CA ARG A 633 -38.61 9.72 -38.86
C ARG A 633 -40.01 9.98 -39.40
N LEU A 634 -40.56 9.07 -40.21
CA LEU A 634 -41.87 9.27 -40.83
C LEU A 634 -42.96 8.79 -39.87
N SER A 635 -43.88 9.68 -39.49
CA SER A 635 -44.99 9.37 -38.59
C SER A 635 -46.31 9.44 -39.33
N CYS A 636 -47.18 8.44 -39.16
CA CYS A 636 -48.56 8.56 -39.64
C CYS A 636 -49.28 9.67 -38.87
N HIS A 637 -49.97 10.57 -39.55
CA HIS A 637 -50.71 11.64 -38.90
C HIS A 637 -51.94 11.14 -38.11
N VAL A 638 -52.52 9.99 -38.52
CA VAL A 638 -53.67 9.38 -37.82
C VAL A 638 -53.24 8.57 -36.61
N CYS A 639 -52.49 7.48 -36.81
CA CYS A 639 -52.15 6.57 -35.72
C CYS A 639 -50.85 6.94 -34.97
N ARG A 640 -50.14 7.99 -35.40
CA ARG A 640 -48.90 8.51 -34.79
C ARG A 640 -47.71 7.55 -34.76
N LYS A 641 -47.85 6.36 -35.34
CA LYS A 641 -46.78 5.35 -35.40
C LYS A 641 -45.70 5.71 -36.42
N LYS A 642 -44.46 5.36 -36.09
CA LYS A 642 -43.25 5.74 -36.83
C LYS A 642 -42.71 4.64 -37.74
N PHE A 643 -42.06 5.07 -38.81
CA PHE A 643 -41.48 4.22 -39.85
C PHE A 643 -40.13 4.76 -40.35
N HIS A 644 -39.19 3.87 -40.68
CA HIS A 644 -38.03 4.24 -41.50
C HIS A 644 -38.49 4.61 -42.90
N SER A 645 -37.85 5.62 -43.50
CA SER A 645 -38.16 6.04 -44.87
C SER A 645 -38.03 4.88 -45.84
N GLU A 646 -36.95 4.11 -45.74
CA GLU A 646 -36.67 2.96 -46.60
C GLU A 646 -37.71 1.83 -46.44
N CYS A 647 -38.13 1.52 -45.20
CA CYS A 647 -39.19 0.54 -44.93
C CYS A 647 -40.53 0.98 -45.53
N LEU A 648 -40.92 2.23 -45.31
CA LEU A 648 -42.21 2.76 -45.77
C LEU A 648 -42.26 2.89 -47.30
N TYR A 649 -41.18 3.36 -47.94
CA TYR A 649 -41.10 3.41 -49.40
C TYR A 649 -41.14 2.02 -50.04
N LYS A 650 -40.47 1.03 -49.43
CA LYS A 650 -40.56 -0.36 -49.88
C LYS A 650 -41.99 -0.89 -49.76
N TRP A 651 -42.68 -0.57 -48.66
CA TRP A 651 -44.08 -0.92 -48.46
C TRP A 651 -44.96 -0.34 -49.57
N PHE A 652 -44.93 0.98 -49.80
CA PHE A 652 -45.74 1.63 -50.85
C PHE A 652 -45.49 1.07 -52.24
N ARG A 653 -44.22 0.78 -52.57
CA ARG A 653 -43.88 0.13 -53.85
C ARG A 653 -44.47 -1.27 -53.98
N THR A 654 -44.56 -2.01 -52.88
CA THR A 654 -45.02 -3.40 -52.89
C THR A 654 -46.55 -3.48 -52.83
N SER A 655 -47.21 -2.58 -52.11
CA SER A 655 -48.67 -2.51 -51.98
C SER A 655 -49.35 -1.73 -53.12
N ASN A 656 -48.58 -1.02 -53.94
CA ASN A 656 -49.05 -0.13 -55.01
C ASN A 656 -50.04 0.94 -54.53
N ASN A 657 -49.92 1.36 -53.27
CA ASN A 657 -50.70 2.45 -52.67
C ASN A 657 -49.88 3.18 -51.59
N SER A 658 -50.21 4.43 -51.31
CA SER A 658 -49.57 5.25 -50.27
C SER A 658 -50.39 5.25 -48.98
N THR A 659 -50.79 4.07 -48.48
CA THR A 659 -51.57 3.97 -47.23
C THR A 659 -50.72 3.44 -46.07
N CYS A 660 -51.02 3.92 -44.86
CA CYS A 660 -50.34 3.49 -43.63
C CYS A 660 -50.47 1.97 -43.42
N PRO A 661 -49.35 1.23 -43.18
CA PRO A 661 -49.40 -0.22 -42.97
C PRO A 661 -50.30 -0.66 -41.80
N LEU A 662 -50.50 0.21 -40.81
CA LEU A 662 -51.25 -0.12 -39.59
C LEU A 662 -52.72 0.29 -39.68
N CYS A 663 -53.00 1.57 -39.96
CA CYS A 663 -54.37 2.10 -39.92
C CYS A 663 -55.02 2.23 -41.32
N ARG A 664 -54.30 1.91 -42.40
CA ARG A 664 -54.76 1.92 -43.80
C ARG A 664 -55.29 3.26 -44.36
N ASN A 665 -55.20 4.35 -43.60
CA ASN A 665 -55.46 5.71 -44.11
C ASN A 665 -54.35 6.17 -45.04
N GLU A 666 -54.66 7.12 -45.93
CA GLU A 666 -53.66 7.76 -46.80
C GLU A 666 -52.51 8.34 -45.98
N PHE A 667 -51.29 8.11 -46.43
CA PHE A 667 -50.08 8.59 -45.77
C PHE A 667 -49.60 9.86 -46.46
N HIS A 668 -49.88 11.00 -45.85
CA HIS A 668 -49.32 12.29 -46.28
C HIS A 668 -47.90 12.41 -45.77
N MET A 669 -46.95 12.62 -46.69
CA MET A 669 -45.51 12.77 -46.39
C MET A 669 -45.16 14.15 -45.86
#